data_AF-A0A168RDR9-F1
#
_entry.id   AF-A0A168RDR9-F1
#
_cell.length_a   1.000
_cell.length_b   1.000
_cell.length_c   1.000
_cell.angle_alpha   90.00
_cell.angle_beta   90.00
_cell.angle_gamma   90.00
#
_symmetry.space_group_name_H-M   'P 1'
#
loop_
_entity.id
_entity.type
_entity.pdbx_description
1 polymer ?
#
loop_
_entity_poly.entity_id
_entity_poly.type
_entity_poly.pdbx_seq_one_letter_code
_entity_poly.pdbx_strand_id
1 'polypeptide(L)'
;MIANITNADTLDKAKSAKTDGEVLNNKMLELKNAIEIAKNVPDSQAYKNAEISVKEAFDNALEVANKIKNGNNNIAENDQFNYNATLDEVVDAIEKLKLAKTEINRDDALKYVTKAPYLSESEKTDLSTKLNKKVITDEEIANLKKQAIQINDVKKPYIDEIKAIPNNFLNEEEKQTYINQIINESPTFDESNNLTNPSDFETIVINAKKVALINQLDQNVNQPNLPKILNPKQVSEAKSAIQNAPDLTQAQKAYDDALKLADKMYQLKDKIEKLDKLIEPVENVKYHKATNQEQFNDKLQSAKDLLISNTDNGVDNKLLDNLLSNKEPSLQYAYDILDGKLVELKETINNNEYLNQDEKDNLIDKLNTIPTNQDLDKNMLEVNQNFETTNKAKKDNCDSILNFEYLNQSQKDYWSEQIKTNDNAQGNTLVNEAQAIDDKMHELLELVNEETNIKNGSAYQNAKAEDKTKYDNALNEAKRALQNETVEEFNKINLTKTEVQILIDNLKLNTEKIIDENNSEVAKKIIELVKEYEKSGNIETKKTIDELKNQLYLEKNKKNTEYITDLIQSKHLLKWLLDQYTTIQNLQSSNSTLAKDDLINELKHYNELVQLYNDNPAISSIFINNYRQVFANIDLFKQYAEIKVKFTDNLLNSNKDELTQNIEQLSNFKDNRYIQNQATILSLLKDKLTNNEYLKLLKLKNQIDPIDFAIVNHLMQNKLGVNEKLSNWWYALLGLGIVGTIALSIIIAKRNKK
;
A
#
# COMPACT_ATOMS: atom_id res chain seq x y z
N MET A 1 132.62 55.24 -6.45
CA MET A 1 132.38 56.68 -6.21
C MET A 1 133.59 57.40 -5.65
N ILE A 2 134.10 57.07 -4.45
CA ILE A 2 135.30 57.72 -3.86
C ILE A 2 136.48 57.67 -4.84
N ALA A 3 136.75 56.52 -5.46
CA ALA A 3 137.79 56.38 -6.48
C ALA A 3 137.62 57.35 -7.69
N ASN A 4 136.39 57.58 -8.17
CA ASN A 4 136.14 58.47 -9.33
C ASN A 4 136.30 59.96 -8.98
N ILE A 5 136.03 60.35 -7.73
CA ILE A 5 136.27 61.71 -7.24
C ILE A 5 137.77 61.93 -7.01
N THR A 6 138.47 60.92 -6.48
CA THR A 6 139.91 61.00 -6.15
C THR A 6 140.79 60.95 -7.41
N ASN A 7 140.30 60.34 -8.49
CA ASN A 7 141.00 60.19 -9.76
C ASN A 7 140.62 61.25 -10.82
N ALA A 8 139.81 62.24 -10.47
CA ALA A 8 139.43 63.31 -11.40
C ALA A 8 140.57 64.30 -11.61
N ASP A 9 141.00 64.46 -12.86
CA ASP A 9 142.09 65.33 -13.34
C ASP A 9 141.67 66.81 -13.46
N THR A 10 140.37 67.12 -13.35
CA THR A 10 139.84 68.50 -13.29
C THR A 10 138.77 68.64 -12.21
N LEU A 11 138.63 69.86 -11.66
CA LEU A 11 137.59 70.20 -10.69
C LEU A 11 136.18 69.93 -11.24
N ASP A 12 135.97 70.16 -12.54
CA ASP A 12 134.68 69.93 -13.20
C ASP A 12 134.35 68.42 -13.32
N LYS A 13 135.34 67.58 -13.61
CA LYS A 13 135.16 66.11 -13.57
C LYS A 13 134.90 65.60 -12.15
N ALA A 14 135.56 66.17 -11.14
CA ALA A 14 135.32 65.83 -9.73
C ALA A 14 133.90 66.23 -9.29
N LYS A 15 133.41 67.39 -9.72
CA LYS A 15 132.03 67.85 -9.48
C LYS A 15 131.01 66.95 -10.19
N SER A 16 131.24 66.58 -11.45
CA SER A 16 130.36 65.66 -12.19
C SER A 16 130.27 64.29 -11.52
N ALA A 17 131.41 63.70 -11.13
CA ALA A 17 131.44 62.40 -10.45
C ALA A 17 130.78 62.43 -9.05
N LYS A 18 130.83 63.59 -8.37
CA LYS A 18 130.08 63.82 -7.13
C LYS A 18 128.57 63.87 -7.40
N THR A 19 128.12 64.62 -8.41
CA THR A 19 126.70 64.69 -8.80
C THR A 19 126.15 63.33 -9.22
N ASP A 20 126.87 62.56 -10.06
CA ASP A 20 126.45 61.21 -10.47
C ASP A 20 126.31 60.26 -9.27
N GLY A 21 127.23 60.37 -8.30
CA GLY A 21 127.15 59.58 -7.08
C GLY A 21 126.07 60.05 -6.10
N GLU A 22 125.74 61.34 -6.05
CA GLU A 22 124.55 61.85 -5.33
C GLU A 22 123.25 61.31 -5.96
N VAL A 23 123.16 61.29 -7.30
CA VAL A 23 122.03 60.70 -8.04
C VAL A 23 121.91 59.21 -7.77
N LEU A 24 123.00 58.45 -7.84
CA LEU A 24 123.02 57.02 -7.52
C LEU A 24 122.64 56.77 -6.05
N ASN A 25 123.15 57.56 -5.11
CA ASN A 25 122.81 57.42 -3.70
C ASN A 25 121.32 57.66 -3.42
N ASN A 26 120.73 58.66 -4.06
CA ASN A 26 119.29 58.90 -4.00
C ASN A 26 118.50 57.71 -4.59
N LYS A 27 118.95 57.15 -5.71
CA LYS A 27 118.30 55.98 -6.33
C LYS A 27 118.45 54.71 -5.50
N MET A 28 119.59 54.52 -4.83
CA MET A 28 119.79 53.43 -3.87
C MET A 28 118.88 53.57 -2.64
N LEU A 29 118.55 54.80 -2.22
CA LEU A 29 117.54 55.03 -1.19
C LEU A 29 116.14 54.63 -1.69
N GLU A 30 115.80 54.94 -2.95
CA GLU A 30 114.56 54.45 -3.57
C GLU A 30 114.52 52.92 -3.65
N LEU A 31 115.64 52.25 -3.98
CA LEU A 31 115.74 50.78 -3.98
C LEU A 31 115.49 50.19 -2.59
N LYS A 32 116.08 50.77 -1.54
CA LYS A 32 115.82 50.35 -0.14
C LYS A 32 114.34 50.48 0.22
N ASN A 33 113.71 51.58 -0.18
CA ASN A 33 112.27 51.79 0.04
C ASN A 33 111.43 50.77 -0.75
N ALA A 34 111.80 50.47 -2.00
CA ALA A 34 111.10 49.47 -2.83
C ALA A 34 111.19 48.06 -2.22
N ILE A 35 112.36 47.67 -1.68
CA ILE A 35 112.55 46.41 -0.96
C ILE A 35 111.69 46.37 0.31
N GLU A 36 111.65 47.46 1.08
CA GLU A 36 110.84 47.50 2.30
C GLU A 36 109.34 47.36 2.00
N ILE A 37 108.85 48.02 0.93
CA ILE A 37 107.47 47.86 0.44
C ILE A 37 107.20 46.42 -0.03
N ALA A 38 108.20 45.77 -0.63
CA ALA A 38 108.10 44.40 -1.15
C ALA A 38 108.17 43.31 -0.07
N LYS A 39 108.73 43.61 1.11
CA LYS A 39 109.01 42.63 2.18
C LYS A 39 107.79 41.82 2.62
N ASN A 40 106.61 42.44 2.65
CA ASN A 40 105.37 41.81 3.12
C ASN A 40 104.55 41.17 1.97
N VAL A 41 105.00 41.24 0.73
CA VAL A 41 104.28 40.67 -0.43
C VAL A 41 104.14 39.15 -0.31
N PRO A 42 105.16 38.36 0.10
CA PRO A 42 105.03 36.91 0.26
C PRO A 42 103.94 36.46 1.24
N ASP A 43 103.62 37.28 2.25
CA ASP A 43 102.57 37.00 3.23
C ASP A 43 101.15 37.30 2.73
N SER A 44 101.04 38.08 1.64
CA SER A 44 99.77 38.52 1.07
C SER A 44 98.98 37.36 0.45
N GLN A 45 97.66 37.51 0.42
CA GLN A 45 96.80 36.54 -0.24
C GLN A 45 97.03 36.51 -1.75
N ALA A 46 97.33 37.67 -2.36
CA ALA A 46 97.64 37.77 -3.78
C ALA A 46 98.86 36.91 -4.14
N TYR A 47 99.94 37.01 -3.37
CA TYR A 47 101.11 36.14 -3.57
C TYR A 47 100.73 34.68 -3.37
N LYS A 48 100.01 34.29 -2.31
CA LYS A 48 99.59 32.89 -2.11
C LYS A 48 98.80 32.34 -3.29
N ASN A 49 97.90 33.13 -3.85
CA ASN A 49 97.07 32.78 -5.00
C ASN A 49 97.85 32.79 -6.33
N ALA A 50 99.00 33.48 -6.40
CA ALA A 50 99.74 33.68 -7.64
C ALA A 50 100.31 32.38 -8.25
N GLU A 51 100.48 32.37 -9.57
CA GLU A 51 101.11 31.26 -10.31
C GLU A 51 102.57 31.12 -9.88
N ILE A 52 103.10 29.90 -9.99
CA ILE A 52 104.48 29.59 -9.59
C ILE A 52 105.47 30.49 -10.32
N SER A 53 105.29 30.66 -11.64
CA SER A 53 106.14 31.52 -12.48
C SER A 53 106.13 33.00 -12.05
N VAL A 54 104.97 33.51 -11.62
CA VAL A 54 104.81 34.91 -11.15
C VAL A 54 105.46 35.09 -9.77
N LYS A 55 105.31 34.10 -8.87
CA LYS A 55 106.01 34.06 -7.57
C LYS A 55 107.53 34.07 -7.76
N GLU A 56 108.03 33.17 -8.60
CA GLU A 56 109.46 33.08 -8.92
C GLU A 56 109.99 34.37 -9.52
N ALA A 57 109.25 35.01 -10.44
CA ALA A 57 109.66 36.31 -11.00
C ALA A 57 109.77 37.41 -9.93
N PHE A 58 108.84 37.44 -8.96
CA PHE A 58 108.91 38.38 -7.84
C PHE A 58 110.06 38.07 -6.89
N ASP A 59 110.23 36.81 -6.49
CA ASP A 59 111.28 36.38 -5.56
C ASP A 59 112.66 36.65 -6.15
N ASN A 60 112.85 36.36 -7.45
CA ASN A 60 114.08 36.66 -8.18
C ASN A 60 114.35 38.17 -8.24
N ALA A 61 113.34 39.00 -8.53
CA ALA A 61 113.51 40.46 -8.56
C ALA A 61 113.84 41.03 -7.17
N LEU A 62 113.24 40.47 -6.11
CA LEU A 62 113.51 40.85 -4.72
C LEU A 62 114.92 40.41 -4.29
N GLU A 63 115.36 39.21 -4.71
CA GLU A 63 116.72 38.73 -4.50
C GLU A 63 117.75 39.65 -5.16
N VAL A 64 117.58 39.98 -6.45
CA VAL A 64 118.45 40.90 -7.19
C VAL A 64 118.52 42.27 -6.49
N ALA A 65 117.38 42.84 -6.11
CA ALA A 65 117.33 44.10 -5.38
C ALA A 65 118.08 44.03 -4.04
N ASN A 66 117.92 42.94 -3.28
CA ASN A 66 118.64 42.73 -2.01
C ASN A 66 120.15 42.59 -2.22
N LYS A 67 120.60 41.90 -3.27
CA LYS A 67 122.03 41.79 -3.63
C LYS A 67 122.63 43.16 -3.92
N ILE A 68 121.95 44.00 -4.70
CA ILE A 68 122.38 45.39 -4.97
C ILE A 68 122.43 46.23 -3.69
N LYS A 69 121.42 46.13 -2.82
CA LYS A 69 121.33 46.87 -1.56
C LYS A 69 122.48 46.55 -0.60
N ASN A 70 122.84 45.27 -0.46
CA ASN A 70 123.82 44.81 0.54
C ASN A 70 125.27 45.01 0.09
N GLY A 71 125.50 45.11 -1.23
CA GLY A 71 126.85 45.18 -1.81
C GLY A 71 127.66 43.92 -1.50
N ASN A 72 128.99 44.02 -1.58
CA ASN A 72 129.92 42.89 -1.43
C ASN A 72 130.04 42.33 0.02
N ASN A 73 129.09 42.64 0.90
CA ASN A 73 129.09 42.20 2.30
C ASN A 73 128.29 40.89 2.40
N ASN A 74 128.97 39.79 2.77
CA ASN A 74 128.45 38.41 2.84
C ASN A 74 128.12 37.75 1.48
N ILE A 75 129.15 37.43 0.69
CA ILE A 75 129.02 36.77 -0.63
C ILE A 75 129.26 35.26 -0.48
N ALA A 76 128.48 34.43 -1.17
CA ALA A 76 128.79 33.01 -1.32
C ALA A 76 129.93 32.81 -2.32
N GLU A 77 130.85 31.86 -2.09
CA GLU A 77 132.12 31.68 -2.84
C GLU A 77 131.99 31.56 -4.38
N ASN A 78 130.79 31.39 -4.95
CA ASN A 78 130.54 31.21 -6.38
C ASN A 78 129.54 32.22 -6.99
N ASP A 79 129.17 33.29 -6.29
CA ASP A 79 128.21 34.27 -6.84
C ASP A 79 128.88 35.18 -7.90
N GLN A 80 128.40 35.12 -9.14
CA GLN A 80 128.88 35.95 -10.27
C GLN A 80 128.13 37.28 -10.40
N PHE A 81 127.26 37.64 -9.44
CA PHE A 81 126.51 38.90 -9.47
C PHE A 81 127.43 40.13 -9.43
N ASN A 82 127.14 41.15 -10.25
CA ASN A 82 127.86 42.42 -10.20
C ASN A 82 127.40 43.26 -9.00
N TYR A 83 128.12 43.16 -7.89
CA TYR A 83 127.83 43.88 -6.65
C TYR A 83 128.09 45.40 -6.72
N ASN A 84 128.77 45.88 -7.76
CA ASN A 84 128.97 47.31 -8.04
C ASN A 84 127.98 47.78 -9.11
N ALA A 85 126.69 47.84 -8.74
CA ALA A 85 125.63 48.25 -9.64
C ALA A 85 125.81 49.70 -10.13
N THR A 86 125.70 49.88 -11.43
CA THR A 86 125.57 51.17 -12.10
C THR A 86 124.21 51.80 -11.83
N LEU A 87 124.05 53.09 -12.14
CA LEU A 87 122.77 53.78 -12.00
C LEU A 87 121.65 53.06 -12.76
N ASP A 88 121.93 52.61 -13.98
CA ASP A 88 120.95 51.91 -14.83
C ASP A 88 120.56 50.55 -14.26
N GLU A 89 121.49 49.79 -13.69
CA GLU A 89 121.20 48.50 -13.03
C GLU A 89 120.37 48.68 -11.75
N VAL A 90 120.61 49.75 -10.99
CA VAL A 90 119.78 50.09 -9.82
C VAL A 90 118.37 50.50 -10.25
N VAL A 91 118.26 51.32 -11.32
CA VAL A 91 116.97 51.72 -11.90
C VAL A 91 116.19 50.48 -12.37
N ASP A 92 116.84 49.61 -13.15
CA ASP A 92 116.25 48.38 -13.68
C ASP A 92 115.79 47.43 -12.57
N ALA A 93 116.57 47.26 -11.49
CA ALA A 93 116.17 46.45 -10.34
C ALA A 93 114.96 47.03 -9.60
N ILE A 94 114.87 48.36 -9.45
CA ILE A 94 113.69 49.02 -8.88
C ILE A 94 112.47 48.78 -9.75
N GLU A 95 112.60 48.96 -11.07
CA GLU A 95 111.50 48.81 -12.03
C GLU A 95 111.02 47.36 -12.11
N LYS A 96 111.95 46.38 -12.19
CA LYS A 96 111.64 44.95 -12.18
C LYS A 96 110.94 44.51 -10.90
N LEU A 97 111.40 44.96 -9.72
CA LEU A 97 110.78 44.62 -8.45
C LEU A 97 109.37 45.23 -8.33
N LYS A 98 109.19 46.49 -8.73
CA LYS A 98 107.86 47.13 -8.77
C LYS A 98 106.93 46.41 -9.73
N LEU A 99 107.40 46.09 -10.94
CA LEU A 99 106.62 45.37 -11.95
C LEU A 99 106.22 43.98 -11.44
N ALA A 100 107.17 43.19 -10.93
CA ALA A 100 106.88 41.85 -10.43
C ALA A 100 105.88 41.85 -9.25
N LYS A 101 105.94 42.87 -8.38
CA LYS A 101 104.92 43.08 -7.33
C LYS A 101 103.53 43.34 -7.93
N THR A 102 103.45 44.18 -8.95
CA THR A 102 102.19 44.47 -9.65
C THR A 102 101.65 43.24 -10.38
N GLU A 103 102.51 42.39 -10.96
CA GLU A 103 102.10 41.13 -11.59
C GLU A 103 101.50 40.13 -10.58
N ILE A 104 101.99 40.09 -9.33
CA ILE A 104 101.37 39.27 -8.26
C ILE A 104 99.91 39.66 -8.04
N ASN A 105 99.63 40.96 -7.92
CA ASN A 105 98.27 41.46 -7.75
C ASN A 105 97.41 41.24 -9.00
N ARG A 106 98.00 41.39 -10.19
CA ARG A 106 97.32 41.17 -11.47
C ARG A 106 96.89 39.72 -11.63
N ASP A 107 97.77 38.77 -11.34
CA ASP A 107 97.48 37.34 -11.46
C ASP A 107 96.34 36.90 -10.51
N ASP A 108 96.35 37.38 -9.27
CA ASP A 108 95.26 37.13 -8.32
C ASP A 108 93.92 37.71 -8.80
N ALA A 109 93.92 38.92 -9.38
CA ALA A 109 92.73 39.51 -9.98
C ALA A 109 92.24 38.71 -11.20
N LEU A 110 93.13 38.30 -12.11
CA LEU A 110 92.80 37.48 -13.28
C LEU A 110 92.23 36.12 -12.87
N LYS A 111 92.80 35.47 -11.86
CA LYS A 111 92.29 34.21 -11.30
C LYS A 111 90.92 34.35 -10.70
N TYR A 112 90.65 35.45 -10.01
CA TYR A 112 89.30 35.73 -9.53
C TYR A 112 88.33 35.87 -10.71
N VAL A 113 88.63 36.75 -11.67
CA VAL A 113 87.76 37.03 -12.83
C VAL A 113 87.43 35.75 -13.60
N THR A 114 88.44 34.93 -13.90
CA THR A 114 88.27 33.68 -14.67
C THR A 114 87.43 32.62 -13.96
N LYS A 115 87.50 32.56 -12.61
CA LYS A 115 86.78 31.57 -11.80
C LYS A 115 85.46 32.05 -11.23
N ALA A 116 85.14 33.34 -11.34
CA ALA A 116 83.91 33.90 -10.80
C ALA A 116 82.69 33.26 -11.50
N PRO A 117 81.79 32.60 -10.75
CA PRO A 117 80.75 31.75 -11.34
C PRO A 117 79.62 32.52 -12.02
N TYR A 118 79.44 33.81 -11.68
CA TYR A 118 78.30 34.60 -12.16
C TYR A 118 78.68 35.73 -13.11
N LEU A 119 79.95 35.79 -13.52
CA LEU A 119 80.36 36.65 -14.63
C LEU A 119 80.02 35.96 -15.95
N SER A 120 79.44 36.71 -16.87
CA SER A 120 79.33 36.33 -18.28
C SER A 120 80.70 36.24 -18.93
N GLU A 121 80.78 35.51 -20.05
CA GLU A 121 82.01 35.42 -20.83
C GLU A 121 82.45 36.79 -21.38
N SER A 122 81.50 37.69 -21.65
CA SER A 122 81.78 39.07 -22.05
C SER A 122 82.45 39.86 -20.93
N GLU A 123 81.89 39.82 -19.71
CA GLU A 123 82.45 40.50 -18.54
C GLU A 123 83.84 39.94 -18.18
N LYS A 124 84.01 38.61 -18.22
CA LYS A 124 85.32 37.98 -18.01
C LYS A 124 86.34 38.48 -19.03
N THR A 125 85.95 38.56 -20.29
CA THR A 125 86.83 39.00 -21.38
C THR A 125 87.21 40.47 -21.24
N ASP A 126 86.25 41.35 -20.97
CA ASP A 126 86.49 42.80 -20.80
C ASP A 126 87.41 43.08 -19.60
N LEU A 127 87.12 42.49 -18.44
CA LEU A 127 87.93 42.65 -17.23
C LEU A 127 89.33 42.06 -17.40
N SER A 128 89.45 40.89 -18.01
CA SER A 128 90.76 40.27 -18.29
C SER A 128 91.58 41.10 -19.28
N THR A 129 90.93 41.71 -20.28
CA THR A 129 91.61 42.60 -21.24
C THR A 129 92.13 43.86 -20.56
N LYS A 130 91.35 44.46 -19.66
CA LYS A 130 91.77 45.61 -18.85
C LYS A 130 92.93 45.28 -17.93
N LEU A 131 92.89 44.10 -17.28
CA LEU A 131 93.95 43.61 -16.41
C LEU A 131 95.26 43.31 -17.18
N ASN A 132 95.18 42.79 -18.40
CA ASN A 132 96.34 42.44 -19.24
C ASN A 132 96.99 43.64 -19.97
N LYS A 133 96.61 44.87 -19.64
CA LYS A 133 97.20 46.07 -20.23
C LYS A 133 98.69 46.17 -19.85
N LYS A 134 99.55 46.47 -20.85
CA LYS A 134 101.02 46.54 -20.68
C LYS A 134 101.48 47.45 -19.53
N VAL A 135 100.77 48.53 -19.27
CA VAL A 135 101.02 49.44 -18.14
C VAL A 135 99.72 49.59 -17.36
N ILE A 136 99.74 49.15 -16.10
CA ILE A 136 98.62 49.17 -15.16
C ILE A 136 99.17 49.36 -13.74
N THR A 137 98.45 50.09 -12.91
CA THR A 137 98.80 50.37 -11.52
C THR A 137 98.16 49.39 -10.54
N ASP A 138 98.74 49.24 -9.34
CA ASP A 138 98.16 48.43 -8.25
C ASP A 138 96.71 48.88 -7.91
N GLU A 139 96.44 50.19 -7.99
CA GLU A 139 95.11 50.77 -7.75
C GLU A 139 94.11 50.36 -8.85
N GLU A 140 94.49 50.45 -10.12
CA GLU A 140 93.66 49.98 -11.24
C GLU A 140 93.33 48.49 -11.12
N ILE A 141 94.31 47.65 -10.74
CA ILE A 141 94.10 46.21 -10.52
C ILE A 141 93.09 45.96 -9.39
N ALA A 142 93.29 46.63 -8.24
CA ALA A 142 92.41 46.49 -7.09
C ALA A 142 90.97 46.91 -7.42
N ASN A 143 90.81 48.01 -8.17
CA ASN A 143 89.50 48.50 -8.62
C ASN A 143 88.82 47.53 -9.59
N LEU A 144 89.56 46.96 -10.56
CA LEU A 144 89.02 45.96 -11.48
C LEU A 144 88.62 44.66 -10.76
N LYS A 145 89.43 44.21 -9.80
CA LYS A 145 89.08 43.05 -8.97
C LYS A 145 87.83 43.32 -8.13
N LYS A 146 87.72 44.51 -7.53
CA LYS A 146 86.54 44.93 -6.77
C LYS A 146 85.30 44.98 -7.66
N GLN A 147 85.41 45.50 -8.88
CA GLN A 147 84.33 45.50 -9.86
C GLN A 147 83.87 44.06 -10.20
N ALA A 148 84.80 43.14 -10.43
CA ALA A 148 84.48 41.73 -10.67
C ALA A 148 83.73 41.09 -9.49
N ILE A 149 84.18 41.36 -8.26
CA ILE A 149 83.50 40.89 -7.03
C ILE A 149 82.09 41.44 -6.96
N GLN A 150 81.94 42.74 -7.17
CA GLN A 150 80.65 43.42 -7.11
C GLN A 150 79.66 42.87 -8.14
N ILE A 151 80.06 42.68 -9.40
CA ILE A 151 79.22 42.07 -10.45
C ILE A 151 78.77 40.67 -10.03
N ASN A 152 79.70 39.84 -9.55
CA ASN A 152 79.39 38.49 -9.12
C ASN A 152 78.39 38.47 -7.94
N ASP A 153 78.61 39.34 -6.96
CA ASP A 153 77.82 39.39 -5.74
C ASP A 153 76.41 39.92 -5.97
N VAL A 154 76.22 40.92 -6.84
CA VAL A 154 74.87 41.43 -7.15
C VAL A 154 74.01 40.44 -7.94
N LYS A 155 74.62 39.59 -8.78
CA LYS A 155 73.89 38.55 -9.54
C LYS A 155 73.49 37.37 -8.67
N LYS A 156 74.28 37.06 -7.64
CA LYS A 156 74.08 35.92 -6.74
C LYS A 156 72.66 35.80 -6.16
N PRO A 157 72.05 36.83 -5.52
CA PRO A 157 70.74 36.70 -4.90
C PRO A 157 69.65 36.30 -5.93
N TYR A 158 69.67 36.89 -7.12
CA TYR A 158 68.71 36.56 -8.18
C TYR A 158 68.87 35.10 -8.68
N ILE A 159 70.11 34.62 -8.80
CA ILE A 159 70.39 33.22 -9.14
C ILE A 159 69.93 32.27 -8.03
N ASP A 160 70.18 32.62 -6.76
CA ASP A 160 69.75 31.82 -5.61
C ASP A 160 68.21 31.71 -5.56
N GLU A 161 67.48 32.79 -5.89
CA GLU A 161 66.02 32.77 -5.99
C GLU A 161 65.50 31.81 -7.07
N ILE A 162 66.13 31.75 -8.24
CA ILE A 162 65.76 30.79 -9.30
C ILE A 162 66.06 29.35 -8.84
N LYS A 163 67.21 29.12 -8.21
CA LYS A 163 67.60 27.80 -7.70
C LYS A 163 66.63 27.29 -6.63
N ALA A 164 66.09 28.20 -5.81
CA ALA A 164 65.15 27.89 -4.74
C ALA A 164 63.75 27.46 -5.23
N ILE A 165 63.42 27.67 -6.52
CA ILE A 165 62.16 27.19 -7.09
C ILE A 165 62.15 25.65 -7.05
N PRO A 166 61.09 24.99 -6.56
CA PRO A 166 61.05 23.52 -6.51
C PRO A 166 61.16 22.84 -7.88
N ASN A 167 61.91 21.72 -7.97
CA ASN A 167 62.19 21.02 -9.23
C ASN A 167 60.97 20.41 -9.91
N ASN A 168 59.90 20.16 -9.15
CA ASN A 168 58.63 19.73 -9.70
C ASN A 168 57.90 20.88 -10.42
N PHE A 169 58.20 22.15 -10.14
CA PHE A 169 57.56 23.29 -10.79
C PHE A 169 58.46 23.95 -11.84
N LEU A 170 59.77 23.89 -11.68
CA LEU A 170 60.71 24.34 -12.70
C LEU A 170 61.90 23.38 -12.70
N ASN A 171 62.07 22.62 -13.77
CA ASN A 171 63.11 21.59 -13.82
C ASN A 171 64.51 22.22 -13.93
N GLU A 172 65.57 21.42 -13.76
CA GLU A 172 66.94 21.93 -13.78
C GLU A 172 67.32 22.58 -15.12
N GLU A 173 66.85 22.08 -16.26
CA GLU A 173 67.14 22.65 -17.58
C GLU A 173 66.49 24.04 -17.75
N GLU A 174 65.23 24.17 -17.32
CA GLU A 174 64.51 25.45 -17.30
C GLU A 174 65.16 26.45 -16.34
N LYS A 175 65.53 26.02 -15.14
CA LYS A 175 66.28 26.85 -14.18
C LYS A 175 67.56 27.38 -14.78
N GLN A 176 68.35 26.53 -15.45
CA GLN A 176 69.60 26.95 -16.06
C GLN A 176 69.38 27.96 -17.19
N THR A 177 68.26 27.87 -17.92
CA THR A 177 67.91 28.87 -18.93
C THR A 177 67.77 30.27 -18.33
N TYR A 178 67.07 30.41 -17.19
CA TYR A 178 66.93 31.69 -16.51
C TYR A 178 68.21 32.14 -15.79
N ILE A 179 68.96 31.21 -15.19
CA ILE A 179 70.27 31.51 -14.59
C ILE A 179 71.22 32.09 -15.64
N ASN A 180 71.24 31.51 -16.85
CA ASN A 180 72.06 32.02 -17.95
C ASN A 180 71.62 33.41 -18.41
N GLN A 181 70.32 33.74 -18.35
CA GLN A 181 69.86 35.11 -18.61
C GLN A 181 70.41 36.09 -17.57
N ILE A 182 70.35 35.75 -16.27
CA ILE A 182 70.94 36.58 -15.19
C ILE A 182 72.46 36.74 -15.38
N ILE A 183 73.16 35.66 -15.73
CA ILE A 183 74.61 35.70 -15.96
C ILE A 183 74.95 36.64 -17.10
N ASN A 184 74.18 36.65 -18.19
CA ASN A 184 74.42 37.49 -19.36
C ASN A 184 73.89 38.93 -19.24
N GLU A 185 72.99 39.19 -18.28
CA GLU A 185 72.47 40.53 -18.01
C GLU A 185 73.56 41.42 -17.39
N SER A 186 73.71 42.64 -17.87
CA SER A 186 74.83 43.51 -17.48
C SER A 186 74.41 44.45 -16.33
N PRO A 187 75.07 44.41 -15.17
CA PRO A 187 74.73 45.30 -14.07
C PRO A 187 75.30 46.71 -14.30
N THR A 188 74.50 47.73 -14.03
CA THR A 188 74.92 49.14 -14.04
C THR A 188 75.00 49.67 -12.62
N PHE A 189 76.03 50.47 -12.31
CA PHE A 189 76.27 50.97 -10.96
C PHE A 189 76.28 52.51 -10.91
N ASP A 190 75.80 53.06 -9.79
CA ASP A 190 75.96 54.49 -9.47
C ASP A 190 77.34 54.80 -8.86
N GLU A 191 77.61 56.08 -8.58
CA GLU A 191 78.86 56.53 -7.94
C GLU A 191 79.06 55.94 -6.53
N SER A 192 77.99 55.47 -5.89
CA SER A 192 78.01 54.84 -4.57
C SER A 192 78.12 53.31 -4.63
N ASN A 193 78.35 52.74 -5.82
CA ASN A 193 78.44 51.29 -6.07
C ASN A 193 77.12 50.52 -5.86
N ASN A 194 75.97 51.19 -5.93
CA ASN A 194 74.66 50.52 -5.89
C ASN A 194 74.21 50.16 -7.30
N LEU A 195 73.49 49.03 -7.42
CA LEU A 195 72.88 48.59 -8.67
C LEU A 195 71.78 49.56 -9.09
N THR A 196 71.84 50.07 -10.32
CA THR A 196 70.87 51.04 -10.87
C THR A 196 69.82 50.41 -11.77
N ASN A 197 70.02 49.17 -12.21
CA ASN A 197 69.07 48.40 -13.02
C ASN A 197 68.58 47.10 -12.34
N PRO A 198 68.19 47.09 -11.05
CA PRO A 198 67.68 45.89 -10.40
C PRO A 198 66.43 45.32 -11.09
N SER A 199 65.63 46.17 -11.74
CA SER A 199 64.41 45.79 -12.46
C SER A 199 64.65 44.75 -13.56
N ASP A 200 65.81 44.78 -14.21
CA ASP A 200 66.12 43.89 -15.33
C ASP A 200 66.32 42.46 -14.81
N PHE A 201 67.04 42.33 -13.70
CA PHE A 201 67.24 41.05 -13.00
C PHE A 201 65.95 40.55 -12.34
N GLU A 202 65.21 41.44 -11.68
CA GLU A 202 63.90 41.12 -11.07
C GLU A 202 62.91 40.59 -12.12
N THR A 203 62.90 41.16 -13.32
CA THR A 203 62.04 40.71 -14.42
C THR A 203 62.33 39.26 -14.81
N ILE A 204 63.61 38.86 -14.88
CA ILE A 204 64.02 37.48 -15.19
C ILE A 204 63.54 36.52 -14.09
N VAL A 205 63.72 36.89 -12.81
CA VAL A 205 63.26 36.07 -11.67
C VAL A 205 61.73 35.96 -11.66
N ILE A 206 61.01 37.05 -11.92
CA ILE A 206 59.53 37.06 -12.01
C ILE A 206 59.07 36.12 -13.13
N ASN A 207 59.71 36.16 -14.30
CA ASN A 207 59.37 35.28 -15.42
C ASN A 207 59.58 33.80 -15.08
N ALA A 208 60.68 33.46 -14.40
CA ALA A 208 60.92 32.09 -13.93
C ALA A 208 59.82 31.63 -12.94
N LYS A 209 59.44 32.48 -11.98
CA LYS A 209 58.39 32.18 -11.01
C LYS A 209 56.99 32.05 -11.65
N LYS A 210 56.69 32.83 -12.71
CA LYS A 210 55.44 32.70 -13.47
C LYS A 210 55.35 31.36 -14.20
N VAL A 211 56.43 30.91 -14.84
CA VAL A 211 56.47 29.57 -15.47
C VAL A 211 56.30 28.48 -14.42
N ALA A 212 56.92 28.63 -13.25
CA ALA A 212 56.71 27.71 -12.14
C ALA A 212 55.23 27.65 -11.69
N LEU A 213 54.53 28.78 -11.63
CA LEU A 213 53.08 28.81 -11.34
C LEU A 213 52.24 28.11 -12.42
N ILE A 214 52.61 28.26 -13.70
CA ILE A 214 51.95 27.55 -14.80
C ILE A 214 52.12 26.04 -14.66
N ASN A 215 53.34 25.57 -14.39
CA ASN A 215 53.62 24.15 -14.18
C ASN A 215 52.94 23.61 -12.92
N GLN A 216 52.86 24.43 -11.87
CA GLN A 216 52.11 24.11 -10.65
C GLN A 216 50.59 24.01 -10.93
N LEU A 217 50.04 24.86 -11.80
CA LEU A 217 48.63 24.77 -12.22
C LEU A 217 48.38 23.42 -12.90
N ASP A 218 49.22 23.04 -13.86
CA ASP A 218 49.10 21.76 -14.58
C ASP A 218 49.12 20.54 -13.64
N GLN A 219 49.88 20.61 -12.54
CA GLN A 219 49.92 19.54 -11.53
C GLN A 219 48.70 19.52 -10.60
N ASN A 220 47.96 20.63 -10.48
CA ASN A 220 46.88 20.76 -9.52
C ASN A 220 45.47 20.70 -10.14
N VAL A 221 45.36 20.75 -11.47
CA VAL A 221 44.09 20.63 -12.19
C VAL A 221 44.13 19.46 -13.19
N ASN A 222 42.97 18.88 -13.48
CA ASN A 222 42.81 17.81 -14.47
C ASN A 222 43.64 16.55 -14.23
N GLN A 223 44.06 16.32 -12.98
CA GLN A 223 44.72 15.08 -12.58
C GLN A 223 43.67 14.02 -12.21
N PRO A 224 43.87 12.73 -12.58
CA PRO A 224 42.87 11.67 -12.38
C PRO A 224 42.33 11.51 -10.95
N ASN A 225 43.14 11.87 -9.95
CA ASN A 225 42.81 11.67 -8.53
C ASN A 225 42.61 12.99 -7.76
N LEU A 226 42.47 14.13 -8.44
CA LEU A 226 42.27 15.43 -7.79
C LEU A 226 40.85 15.97 -8.04
N PRO A 227 40.17 16.50 -7.01
CA PRO A 227 38.84 17.09 -7.15
C PRO A 227 38.89 18.52 -7.72
N LYS A 228 39.70 18.73 -8.76
CA LYS A 228 39.94 20.02 -9.40
C LYS A 228 40.09 19.83 -10.89
N ILE A 229 39.19 20.43 -11.65
CA ILE A 229 39.19 20.31 -13.11
C ILE A 229 38.97 21.68 -13.75
N LEU A 230 39.58 21.91 -14.89
CA LEU A 230 39.31 23.06 -15.73
C LEU A 230 39.09 22.56 -17.15
N ASN A 231 38.14 23.13 -17.87
CA ASN A 231 38.01 22.83 -19.29
C ASN A 231 39.21 23.42 -20.07
N PRO A 232 39.49 22.92 -21.29
CA PRO A 232 40.63 23.40 -22.08
C PRO A 232 40.70 24.92 -22.27
N LYS A 233 39.56 25.60 -22.45
CA LYS A 233 39.50 27.06 -22.59
C LYS A 233 39.97 27.78 -21.32
N GLN A 234 39.46 27.35 -20.16
CA GLN A 234 39.82 27.89 -18.85
C GLN A 234 41.31 27.67 -18.52
N VAL A 235 41.86 26.49 -18.85
CA VAL A 235 43.30 26.23 -18.70
C VAL A 235 44.12 27.23 -19.52
N SER A 236 43.78 27.41 -20.80
CA SER A 236 44.49 28.34 -21.69
C SER A 236 44.45 29.79 -21.18
N GLU A 237 43.29 30.23 -20.68
CA GLU A 237 43.10 31.57 -20.14
C GLU A 237 43.85 31.78 -18.83
N ALA A 238 43.80 30.81 -17.92
CA ALA A 238 44.55 30.84 -16.67
C ALA A 238 46.06 30.94 -16.91
N LYS A 239 46.61 30.11 -17.82
CA LYS A 239 48.03 30.17 -18.20
C LYS A 239 48.40 31.53 -18.78
N SER A 240 47.56 32.06 -19.68
CA SER A 240 47.77 33.38 -20.27
C SER A 240 47.72 34.50 -19.24
N ALA A 241 46.81 34.42 -18.26
CA ALA A 241 46.68 35.40 -17.18
C ALA A 241 47.90 35.40 -16.25
N ILE A 242 48.42 34.22 -15.89
CA ILE A 242 49.65 34.08 -15.08
C ILE A 242 50.85 34.64 -15.85
N GLN A 243 51.01 34.25 -17.13
CA GLN A 243 52.13 34.68 -17.96
C GLN A 243 52.17 36.21 -18.14
N ASN A 244 51.02 36.80 -18.43
CA ASN A 244 50.89 38.23 -18.77
C ASN A 244 50.67 39.15 -17.55
N ALA A 245 50.62 38.60 -16.33
CA ALA A 245 50.47 39.41 -15.12
C ALA A 245 51.62 40.44 -14.97
N PRO A 246 51.36 41.67 -14.49
CA PRO A 246 52.39 42.70 -14.39
C PRO A 246 53.46 42.37 -13.33
N ASP A 247 53.10 41.62 -12.30
CA ASP A 247 53.97 41.27 -11.19
C ASP A 247 53.60 39.89 -10.61
N LEU A 248 54.41 39.40 -9.67
CA LEU A 248 54.21 38.09 -9.06
C LEU A 248 52.94 38.00 -8.21
N THR A 249 52.51 39.10 -7.57
CA THR A 249 51.28 39.12 -6.76
C THR A 249 50.06 38.89 -7.64
N GLN A 250 49.99 39.58 -8.78
CA GLN A 250 48.92 39.42 -9.75
C GLN A 250 48.97 38.06 -10.45
N ALA A 251 50.17 37.51 -10.69
CA ALA A 251 50.34 36.15 -11.21
C ALA A 251 49.81 35.09 -10.23
N GLN A 252 50.15 35.22 -8.94
CA GLN A 252 49.66 34.35 -7.88
C GLN A 252 48.14 34.44 -7.74
N LYS A 253 47.58 35.66 -7.80
CA LYS A 253 46.13 35.85 -7.78
C LYS A 253 45.44 35.15 -8.95
N ALA A 254 46.00 35.23 -10.17
CA ALA A 254 45.46 34.55 -11.33
C ALA A 254 45.48 33.01 -11.17
N TYR A 255 46.56 32.47 -10.58
CA TYR A 255 46.65 31.06 -10.22
C TYR A 255 45.60 30.65 -9.17
N ASP A 256 45.45 31.43 -8.09
CA ASP A 256 44.49 31.14 -7.02
C ASP A 256 43.04 31.21 -7.53
N ASP A 257 42.73 32.17 -8.40
CA ASP A 257 41.41 32.32 -9.02
C ASP A 257 41.11 31.15 -9.97
N ALA A 258 42.11 30.64 -10.70
CA ALA A 258 41.99 29.43 -11.51
C ALA A 258 41.69 28.19 -10.65
N LEU A 259 42.32 28.05 -9.48
CA LEU A 259 42.01 26.95 -8.56
C LEU A 259 40.59 27.01 -8.00
N LYS A 260 40.09 28.20 -7.64
CA LYS A 260 38.69 28.38 -7.19
C LYS A 260 37.70 28.03 -8.30
N LEU A 261 38.00 28.42 -9.54
CA LEU A 261 37.20 28.02 -10.69
C LEU A 261 37.23 26.50 -10.89
N ALA A 262 38.39 25.88 -10.66
CA ALA A 262 38.54 24.43 -10.78
C ALA A 262 37.69 23.64 -9.78
N ASP A 263 37.57 24.16 -8.54
CA ASP A 263 36.67 23.60 -7.53
C ASP A 263 35.20 23.71 -7.97
N LYS A 264 34.77 24.83 -8.55
CA LYS A 264 33.40 25.00 -9.08
C LYS A 264 33.12 24.05 -10.25
N MET A 265 34.04 23.91 -11.19
CA MET A 265 33.91 22.99 -12.31
C MET A 265 33.84 21.54 -11.83
N TYR A 266 34.59 21.18 -10.79
CA TYR A 266 34.47 19.86 -10.17
C TYR A 266 33.09 19.62 -9.54
N GLN A 267 32.50 20.62 -8.88
CA GLN A 267 31.11 20.53 -8.39
C GLN A 267 30.12 20.27 -9.52
N LEU A 268 30.35 20.85 -10.72
CA LEU A 268 29.51 20.59 -11.88
C LEU A 268 29.66 19.14 -12.35
N LYS A 269 30.89 18.62 -12.44
CA LYS A 269 31.16 17.20 -12.76
C LYS A 269 30.49 16.24 -11.78
N ASP A 270 30.62 16.48 -10.48
CA ASP A 270 29.97 15.67 -9.44
C ASP A 270 28.43 15.70 -9.57
N LYS A 271 27.84 16.87 -9.87
CA LYS A 271 26.39 16.99 -10.11
C LYS A 271 25.96 16.21 -11.36
N ILE A 272 26.72 16.29 -12.45
CA ILE A 272 26.46 15.51 -13.69
C ILE A 272 26.51 14.01 -13.38
N GLU A 273 27.57 13.52 -12.73
CA GLU A 273 27.73 12.09 -12.43
C GLU A 273 26.61 11.54 -11.53
N LYS A 274 26.14 12.32 -10.56
CA LYS A 274 25.00 11.95 -9.72
C LYS A 274 23.71 11.86 -10.53
N LEU A 275 23.45 12.84 -11.41
CA LEU A 275 22.25 12.85 -12.23
C LEU A 275 22.27 11.74 -13.29
N ASP A 276 23.41 11.48 -13.94
CA ASP A 276 23.58 10.36 -14.87
C ASP A 276 23.22 9.03 -14.20
N LYS A 277 23.72 8.79 -12.98
CA LYS A 277 23.37 7.57 -12.20
C LYS A 277 21.90 7.52 -11.79
N LEU A 278 21.27 8.67 -11.53
CA LEU A 278 19.86 8.72 -11.16
C LEU A 278 18.95 8.37 -12.34
N ILE A 279 19.31 8.77 -13.56
CA ILE A 279 18.50 8.56 -14.77
C ILE A 279 18.83 7.27 -15.52
N GLU A 280 19.90 6.58 -15.18
CA GLU A 280 20.31 5.31 -15.80
C GLU A 280 19.27 4.17 -15.66
N PRO A 281 18.60 3.95 -14.50
CA PRO A 281 17.64 2.88 -14.36
C PRO A 281 16.38 3.10 -15.21
N VAL A 282 16.00 2.10 -16.01
CA VAL A 282 14.82 2.15 -16.89
C VAL A 282 13.50 2.31 -16.11
N GLU A 283 13.48 1.92 -14.84
CA GLU A 283 12.35 2.07 -13.92
C GLU A 283 12.22 3.50 -13.37
N ASN A 284 13.14 4.42 -13.68
CA ASN A 284 13.00 5.82 -13.27
C ASN A 284 11.87 6.51 -14.05
N VAL A 285 10.64 6.34 -13.55
CA VAL A 285 9.43 6.94 -14.12
C VAL A 285 9.50 8.46 -14.18
N LYS A 286 10.20 9.11 -13.24
CA LYS A 286 10.35 10.56 -13.23
C LYS A 286 11.06 11.04 -14.50
N TYR A 287 12.06 10.31 -14.97
CA TYR A 287 12.81 10.65 -16.18
C TYR A 287 12.23 10.06 -17.45
N HIS A 288 11.98 8.74 -17.49
CA HIS A 288 11.66 8.03 -18.73
C HIS A 288 10.24 8.27 -19.25
N LYS A 289 9.32 8.76 -18.41
CA LYS A 289 7.96 9.14 -18.82
C LYS A 289 7.73 10.65 -18.87
N ALA A 290 8.76 11.46 -18.62
CA ALA A 290 8.59 12.91 -18.63
C ALA A 290 8.33 13.44 -20.04
N THR A 291 7.36 14.33 -20.18
CA THR A 291 7.11 15.07 -21.43
C THR A 291 8.13 16.18 -21.63
N ASN A 292 8.69 16.72 -20.55
CA ASN A 292 9.73 17.75 -20.55
C ASN A 292 11.16 17.19 -20.46
N GLN A 293 11.34 15.91 -20.79
CA GLN A 293 12.64 15.21 -20.72
C GLN A 293 13.72 15.90 -21.57
N GLU A 294 13.39 16.37 -22.77
CA GLU A 294 14.31 17.03 -23.70
C GLU A 294 14.95 18.27 -23.08
N GLN A 295 14.18 19.09 -22.35
CA GLN A 295 14.70 20.30 -21.71
C GLN A 295 15.75 20.00 -20.64
N PHE A 296 15.60 18.90 -19.91
CA PHE A 296 16.61 18.43 -18.97
C PHE A 296 17.83 17.85 -19.70
N ASN A 297 17.61 17.05 -20.75
CA ASN A 297 18.69 16.47 -21.57
C ASN A 297 19.56 17.55 -22.20
N ASP A 298 18.97 18.61 -22.77
CA ASP A 298 19.70 19.73 -23.36
C ASP A 298 20.60 20.45 -22.33
N LYS A 299 20.10 20.60 -21.09
CA LYS A 299 20.86 21.20 -20.00
C LYS A 299 21.96 20.30 -19.49
N LEU A 300 21.69 19.00 -19.39
CA LEU A 300 22.69 17.99 -19.04
C LEU A 300 23.80 17.95 -20.08
N GLN A 301 23.44 18.02 -21.37
CA GLN A 301 24.39 18.09 -22.46
C GLN A 301 25.20 19.39 -22.42
N SER A 302 24.56 20.53 -22.22
CA SER A 302 25.25 21.82 -22.06
C SER A 302 26.27 21.79 -20.91
N ALA A 303 25.93 21.10 -19.81
CA ALA A 303 26.83 20.91 -18.69
C ALA A 303 28.01 19.99 -19.05
N LYS A 304 27.77 18.89 -19.78
CA LYS A 304 28.81 17.97 -20.28
C LYS A 304 29.74 18.67 -21.28
N ASP A 305 29.19 19.44 -22.20
CA ASP A 305 29.94 20.21 -23.20
C ASP A 305 30.84 21.25 -22.53
N LEU A 306 30.35 21.93 -21.49
CA LEU A 306 31.15 22.89 -20.74
C LEU A 306 32.38 22.24 -20.09
N LEU A 307 32.29 20.99 -19.60
CA LEU A 307 33.44 20.29 -19.01
C LEU A 307 34.60 20.06 -19.99
N ILE A 308 34.31 19.97 -21.29
CA ILE A 308 35.30 19.65 -22.33
C ILE A 308 35.55 20.79 -23.32
N SER A 309 34.91 21.95 -23.12
CA SER A 309 34.92 23.05 -24.09
C SER A 309 36.30 23.71 -24.25
N ASN A 310 36.68 23.94 -25.52
CA ASN A 310 37.86 24.70 -25.91
C ASN A 310 37.54 26.15 -26.33
N THR A 311 36.26 26.54 -26.37
CA THR A 311 35.81 27.87 -26.80
C THR A 311 35.05 28.63 -25.71
N ASP A 312 34.35 27.93 -24.83
CA ASP A 312 33.53 28.51 -23.76
C ASP A 312 34.17 28.26 -22.39
N ASN A 313 34.42 29.33 -21.63
CA ASN A 313 34.95 29.24 -20.27
C ASN A 313 33.84 29.13 -19.20
N GLY A 314 32.57 29.28 -19.57
CA GLY A 314 31.41 29.23 -18.68
C GLY A 314 31.30 30.36 -17.65
N VAL A 315 32.30 31.25 -17.57
CA VAL A 315 32.34 32.38 -16.64
C VAL A 315 31.78 33.63 -17.31
N ASP A 316 32.21 33.91 -18.53
CA ASP A 316 31.86 35.15 -19.24
C ASP A 316 30.35 35.24 -19.55
N ASN A 317 29.74 34.10 -19.87
CA ASN A 317 28.30 33.95 -20.14
C ASN A 317 27.49 33.54 -18.90
N LYS A 318 28.13 33.43 -17.72
CA LYS A 318 27.54 32.92 -16.46
C LYS A 318 26.96 31.51 -16.54
N LEU A 319 27.30 30.72 -17.56
CA LEU A 319 26.77 29.37 -17.76
C LEU A 319 27.08 28.46 -16.57
N LEU A 320 28.31 28.49 -16.04
CA LEU A 320 28.72 27.65 -14.92
C LEU A 320 27.88 27.94 -13.65
N ASP A 321 27.76 29.22 -13.27
CA ASP A 321 26.97 29.61 -12.11
C ASP A 321 25.48 29.29 -12.31
N ASN A 322 24.96 29.46 -13.53
CA ASN A 322 23.59 29.08 -13.88
C ASN A 322 23.35 27.58 -13.70
N LEU A 323 24.23 26.72 -14.22
CA LEU A 323 24.13 25.26 -14.10
C LEU A 323 24.24 24.78 -12.65
N LEU A 324 25.09 25.43 -11.84
CA LEU A 324 25.33 25.07 -10.44
C LEU A 324 24.26 25.56 -9.46
N SER A 325 23.50 26.60 -9.82
CA SER A 325 22.42 27.16 -8.99
C SER A 325 21.40 26.11 -8.52
N ASN A 326 20.51 26.52 -7.61
CA ASN A 326 19.38 25.72 -7.11
C ASN A 326 18.03 26.19 -7.68
N LYS A 327 18.04 27.21 -8.53
CA LYS A 327 16.85 27.77 -9.18
C LYS A 327 16.98 27.65 -10.68
N GLU A 328 15.92 27.96 -11.40
CA GLU A 328 16.00 28.15 -12.84
C GLU A 328 17.12 29.18 -13.16
N PRO A 329 18.00 28.90 -14.13
CA PRO A 329 17.96 27.82 -15.12
C PRO A 329 18.83 26.58 -14.82
N SER A 330 19.14 26.27 -13.56
CA SER A 330 20.07 25.18 -13.19
C SER A 330 19.73 23.78 -13.67
N LEU A 331 20.76 22.94 -13.70
CA LEU A 331 20.67 21.53 -14.07
C LEU A 331 19.81 20.73 -13.08
N GLN A 332 20.00 20.97 -11.77
CA GLN A 332 19.21 20.29 -10.73
C GLN A 332 17.74 20.70 -10.81
N TYR A 333 17.47 21.99 -10.99
CA TYR A 333 16.09 22.47 -11.16
C TYR A 333 15.40 21.78 -12.33
N ALA A 334 16.08 21.64 -13.48
CA ALA A 334 15.53 20.97 -14.65
C ALA A 334 15.18 19.50 -14.40
N TYR A 335 15.98 18.79 -13.60
CA TYR A 335 15.64 17.44 -13.13
C TYR A 335 14.45 17.44 -12.17
N ASP A 336 14.43 18.37 -11.22
CA ASP A 336 13.43 18.40 -10.16
C ASP A 336 12.02 18.60 -10.71
N ILE A 337 11.89 19.37 -11.79
CA ILE A 337 10.62 19.66 -12.47
C ILE A 337 10.23 18.61 -13.53
N LEU A 338 10.92 17.48 -13.66
CA LEU A 338 10.49 16.44 -14.58
C LEU A 338 9.10 15.90 -14.18
N ASP A 339 8.18 15.83 -15.14
CA ASP A 339 6.77 15.52 -14.92
C ASP A 339 6.42 14.03 -15.10
N GLY A 340 7.41 13.14 -15.24
CA GLY A 340 7.14 11.74 -15.58
C GLY A 340 6.27 10.99 -14.57
N LYS A 341 6.33 11.35 -13.27
CA LYS A 341 5.42 10.80 -12.24
C LYS A 341 3.97 11.28 -12.42
N LEU A 342 3.76 12.52 -12.88
CA LEU A 342 2.43 13.05 -13.18
C LEU A 342 1.83 12.30 -14.38
N VAL A 343 2.64 12.05 -15.41
CA VAL A 343 2.26 11.26 -16.59
C VAL A 343 1.87 9.83 -16.19
N GLU A 344 2.72 9.15 -15.41
CA GLU A 344 2.45 7.80 -14.90
C GLU A 344 1.12 7.72 -14.13
N LEU A 345 0.86 8.68 -13.24
CA LEU A 345 -0.36 8.68 -12.46
C LEU A 345 -1.60 8.89 -13.35
N LYS A 346 -1.52 9.78 -14.34
CA LYS A 346 -2.59 9.98 -15.33
C LYS A 346 -2.87 8.70 -16.12
N GLU A 347 -1.83 8.02 -16.60
CA GLU A 347 -1.96 6.73 -17.30
C GLU A 347 -2.58 5.65 -16.40
N THR A 348 -2.14 5.57 -15.14
CA THR A 348 -2.67 4.63 -14.15
C THR A 348 -4.16 4.85 -13.88
N ILE A 349 -4.58 6.11 -13.72
CA ILE A 349 -6.00 6.47 -13.54
C ILE A 349 -6.79 6.13 -14.80
N ASN A 350 -6.30 6.52 -15.98
CA ASN A 350 -7.01 6.33 -17.24
C ASN A 350 -7.23 4.83 -17.55
N ASN A 351 -6.23 4.00 -17.27
CA ASN A 351 -6.26 2.55 -17.48
C ASN A 351 -6.92 1.78 -16.33
N ASN A 352 -7.42 2.46 -15.28
CA ASN A 352 -8.04 1.79 -14.15
C ASN A 352 -9.34 1.07 -14.55
N GLU A 353 -9.53 -0.17 -14.11
CA GLU A 353 -10.67 -1.01 -14.49
C GLU A 353 -11.92 -0.83 -13.61
N TYR A 354 -11.79 -0.13 -12.47
CA TYR A 354 -12.84 -0.02 -11.47
C TYR A 354 -13.51 1.36 -11.45
N LEU A 355 -12.79 2.42 -11.77
CA LEU A 355 -13.33 3.76 -11.86
C LEU A 355 -14.14 3.94 -13.14
N ASN A 356 -15.24 4.69 -13.05
CA ASN A 356 -15.99 5.11 -14.23
C ASN A 356 -15.30 6.30 -14.94
N GLN A 357 -15.78 6.67 -16.12
CA GLN A 357 -15.16 7.74 -16.90
C GLN A 357 -15.20 9.10 -16.20
N ASP A 358 -16.31 9.45 -15.54
CA ASP A 358 -16.45 10.73 -14.84
C ASP A 358 -15.48 10.85 -13.65
N GLU A 359 -15.27 9.77 -12.89
CA GLU A 359 -14.30 9.70 -11.80
C GLU A 359 -12.86 9.86 -12.32
N LYS A 360 -12.53 9.20 -13.45
CA LYS A 360 -11.23 9.33 -14.11
C LYS A 360 -11.00 10.77 -14.58
N ASP A 361 -11.96 11.33 -15.30
CA ASP A 361 -11.87 12.69 -15.85
C ASP A 361 -11.70 13.72 -14.72
N ASN A 362 -12.49 13.60 -13.63
CA ASN A 362 -12.36 14.48 -12.46
C ASN A 362 -10.98 14.42 -11.79
N LEU A 363 -10.37 13.23 -11.68
CA LEU A 363 -9.03 13.07 -11.12
C LEU A 363 -7.97 13.64 -12.07
N ILE A 364 -8.09 13.35 -13.37
CA ILE A 364 -7.17 13.84 -14.41
C ILE A 364 -7.23 15.36 -14.53
N ASP A 365 -8.42 15.96 -14.46
CA ASP A 365 -8.60 17.42 -14.48
C ASP A 365 -7.91 18.09 -13.29
N LYS A 366 -8.03 17.51 -12.08
CA LYS A 366 -7.25 17.97 -10.92
C LYS A 366 -5.75 17.88 -11.17
N LEU A 367 -5.27 16.76 -11.71
CA LEU A 367 -3.86 16.58 -12.10
C LEU A 367 -3.40 17.59 -13.17
N ASN A 368 -4.27 17.98 -14.11
CA ASN A 368 -3.96 18.96 -15.15
C ASN A 368 -3.77 20.37 -14.59
N THR A 369 -4.32 20.67 -13.40
CA THR A 369 -4.14 21.97 -12.73
C THR A 369 -2.91 22.06 -11.84
N ILE A 370 -2.24 20.94 -11.57
CA ILE A 370 -1.07 20.91 -10.70
C ILE A 370 0.13 21.50 -11.44
N PRO A 371 0.82 22.52 -10.87
CA PRO A 371 2.01 23.07 -11.49
C PRO A 371 3.18 22.09 -11.43
N THR A 372 3.87 21.95 -12.57
CA THR A 372 5.12 21.21 -12.67
C THR A 372 6.26 22.01 -12.04
N ASN A 373 6.53 21.77 -10.76
CA ASN A 373 7.60 22.42 -10.00
C ASN A 373 8.23 21.44 -8.99
N GLN A 374 9.13 21.93 -8.13
CA GLN A 374 9.86 21.12 -7.16
C GLN A 374 8.94 20.41 -6.14
N ASP A 375 7.73 20.93 -5.92
CA ASP A 375 6.73 20.40 -4.99
C ASP A 375 5.73 19.46 -5.68
N LEU A 376 5.98 19.03 -6.94
CA LEU A 376 5.05 18.21 -7.73
C LEU A 376 4.55 16.97 -6.96
N ASP A 377 5.46 16.20 -6.34
CA ASP A 377 5.11 15.01 -5.56
C ASP A 377 4.14 15.33 -4.41
N LYS A 378 4.37 16.44 -3.71
CA LYS A 378 3.51 16.90 -2.62
C LYS A 378 2.15 17.37 -3.15
N ASN A 379 2.14 18.07 -4.27
CA ASN A 379 0.92 18.60 -4.88
C ASN A 379 0.03 17.48 -5.45
N MET A 380 0.61 16.36 -5.89
CA MET A 380 -0.12 15.19 -6.39
C MET A 380 -0.69 14.30 -5.28
N LEU A 381 -0.21 14.43 -4.04
CA LEU A 381 -0.50 13.50 -2.95
C LEU A 381 -1.99 13.31 -2.71
N GLU A 382 -2.75 14.40 -2.61
CA GLU A 382 -4.19 14.36 -2.35
C GLU A 382 -4.95 13.65 -3.48
N VAL A 383 -4.57 13.90 -4.73
CA VAL A 383 -5.22 13.27 -5.89
C VAL A 383 -4.90 11.77 -5.95
N ASN A 384 -3.65 11.39 -5.69
CA ASN A 384 -3.26 9.97 -5.63
C ASN A 384 -4.00 9.22 -4.50
N GLN A 385 -4.11 9.82 -3.31
CA GLN A 385 -4.86 9.22 -2.20
C GLN A 385 -6.34 9.05 -2.52
N ASN A 386 -6.95 10.02 -3.20
CA ASN A 386 -8.34 9.93 -3.64
C ASN A 386 -8.52 8.79 -4.65
N PHE A 387 -7.62 8.70 -5.64
CA PHE A 387 -7.58 7.59 -6.59
C PHE A 387 -7.46 6.22 -5.88
N GLU A 388 -6.46 6.04 -5.03
CA GLU A 388 -6.22 4.77 -4.32
C GLU A 388 -7.42 4.37 -3.45
N THR A 389 -8.01 5.33 -2.72
CA THR A 389 -9.16 5.07 -1.84
C THR A 389 -10.40 4.66 -2.64
N THR A 390 -10.71 5.39 -3.71
CA THR A 390 -11.88 5.12 -4.56
C THR A 390 -11.73 3.81 -5.29
N ASN A 391 -10.55 3.56 -5.88
CA ASN A 391 -10.25 2.32 -6.57
C ASN A 391 -10.35 1.11 -5.62
N LYS A 392 -9.78 1.23 -4.42
CA LYS A 392 -9.86 0.16 -3.41
C LYS A 392 -11.31 -0.12 -3.01
N ALA A 393 -12.10 0.92 -2.71
CA ALA A 393 -13.49 0.76 -2.29
C ALA A 393 -14.33 0.05 -3.36
N LYS A 394 -14.20 0.46 -4.63
CA LYS A 394 -14.90 -0.21 -5.74
C LYS A 394 -14.42 -1.65 -5.94
N LYS A 395 -13.11 -1.89 -5.86
CA LYS A 395 -12.55 -3.24 -5.94
C LYS A 395 -13.09 -4.14 -4.83
N ASP A 396 -13.07 -3.69 -3.58
CA ASP A 396 -13.56 -4.46 -2.43
C ASP A 396 -15.07 -4.80 -2.58
N ASN A 397 -15.86 -3.86 -3.12
CA ASN A 397 -17.28 -4.11 -3.40
C ASN A 397 -17.47 -5.15 -4.50
N CYS A 398 -16.71 -5.08 -5.60
CA CYS A 398 -16.72 -6.13 -6.64
C CYS A 398 -16.29 -7.49 -6.07
N ASP A 399 -15.23 -7.53 -5.26
CA ASP A 399 -14.78 -8.76 -4.60
C ASP A 399 -15.88 -9.34 -3.68
N SER A 400 -16.68 -8.48 -3.03
CA SER A 400 -17.83 -8.91 -2.22
C SER A 400 -18.91 -9.57 -3.09
N ILE A 401 -19.26 -8.99 -4.25
CA ILE A 401 -20.20 -9.59 -5.21
C ILE A 401 -19.72 -10.97 -5.67
N LEU A 402 -18.44 -11.10 -6.01
CA LEU A 402 -17.87 -12.35 -6.51
C LEU A 402 -17.93 -13.48 -5.47
N ASN A 403 -17.94 -13.13 -4.18
CA ASN A 403 -18.01 -14.07 -3.06
C ASN A 403 -19.43 -14.51 -2.69
N PHE A 404 -20.48 -13.92 -3.25
CA PHE A 404 -21.85 -14.38 -3.02
C PHE A 404 -22.05 -15.80 -3.58
N GLU A 405 -22.57 -16.71 -2.75
CA GLU A 405 -22.53 -18.16 -3.02
C GLU A 405 -23.61 -18.61 -4.00
N TYR A 406 -24.77 -17.96 -3.99
CA TYR A 406 -25.98 -18.40 -4.69
C TYR A 406 -26.27 -17.57 -5.93
N LEU A 407 -25.65 -16.40 -6.10
CA LEU A 407 -25.66 -15.69 -7.38
C LEU A 407 -24.98 -16.50 -8.48
N ASN A 408 -25.62 -16.56 -9.64
CA ASN A 408 -25.01 -17.14 -10.84
C ASN A 408 -23.98 -16.17 -11.46
N GLN A 409 -23.14 -16.67 -12.39
CA GLN A 409 -22.05 -15.87 -12.95
C GLN A 409 -22.54 -14.59 -13.66
N SER A 410 -23.63 -14.65 -14.44
CA SER A 410 -24.14 -13.46 -15.13
C SER A 410 -24.65 -12.40 -14.15
N GLN A 411 -25.23 -12.80 -13.01
CA GLN A 411 -25.62 -11.90 -11.94
C GLN A 411 -24.40 -11.24 -11.30
N LYS A 412 -23.36 -12.02 -11.01
CA LYS A 412 -22.08 -11.49 -10.47
C LYS A 412 -21.44 -10.49 -11.41
N ASP A 413 -21.38 -10.81 -12.70
CA ASP A 413 -20.83 -9.94 -13.74
C ASP A 413 -21.63 -8.64 -13.84
N TYR A 414 -22.97 -8.73 -13.85
CA TYR A 414 -23.85 -7.58 -13.89
C TYR A 414 -23.65 -6.64 -12.70
N TRP A 415 -23.67 -7.17 -11.47
CA TRP A 415 -23.53 -6.34 -10.27
C TRP A 415 -22.13 -5.74 -10.13
N SER A 416 -21.09 -6.49 -10.54
CA SER A 416 -19.73 -5.96 -10.63
C SER A 416 -19.65 -4.80 -11.62
N GLU A 417 -20.31 -4.92 -12.78
CA GLU A 417 -20.36 -3.84 -13.78
C GLU A 417 -21.16 -2.63 -13.27
N GLN A 418 -22.26 -2.85 -12.53
CA GLN A 418 -22.98 -1.75 -11.88
C GLN A 418 -22.08 -1.00 -10.89
N ILE A 419 -21.27 -1.69 -10.09
CA ILE A 419 -20.31 -1.04 -9.16
C ILE A 419 -19.26 -0.21 -9.91
N LYS A 420 -18.76 -0.73 -11.04
CA LYS A 420 -17.77 -0.02 -11.86
C LYS A 420 -18.35 1.24 -12.48
N THR A 421 -19.56 1.16 -13.04
CA THR A 421 -20.18 2.24 -13.82
C THR A 421 -20.82 3.33 -12.98
N ASN A 422 -21.34 3.00 -11.79
CA ASN A 422 -21.99 3.95 -10.89
C ASN A 422 -20.98 4.70 -9.99
N ASP A 423 -21.45 5.75 -9.31
CA ASP A 423 -20.63 6.50 -8.36
C ASP A 423 -20.18 5.63 -7.20
N ASN A 424 -18.94 5.80 -6.74
CA ASN A 424 -18.42 5.08 -5.56
C ASN A 424 -19.34 5.15 -4.32
N ALA A 425 -20.06 6.26 -4.13
CA ALA A 425 -21.00 6.44 -3.03
C ALA A 425 -22.16 5.41 -3.02
N GLN A 426 -22.49 4.84 -4.18
CA GLN A 426 -23.55 3.84 -4.34
C GLN A 426 -23.08 2.40 -4.12
N GLY A 427 -21.76 2.16 -3.99
CA GLY A 427 -21.19 0.83 -3.92
C GLY A 427 -21.82 -0.08 -2.84
N ASN A 428 -21.97 0.42 -1.61
CA ASN A 428 -22.60 -0.35 -0.53
C ASN A 428 -24.08 -0.66 -0.80
N THR A 429 -24.80 0.27 -1.43
CA THR A 429 -26.22 0.05 -1.80
C THR A 429 -26.33 -1.07 -2.81
N LEU A 430 -25.48 -1.07 -3.85
CA LEU A 430 -25.45 -2.10 -4.88
C LEU A 430 -25.07 -3.48 -4.31
N VAL A 431 -24.10 -3.54 -3.37
CA VAL A 431 -23.74 -4.77 -2.66
C VAL A 431 -24.93 -5.32 -1.85
N ASN A 432 -25.66 -4.46 -1.16
CA ASN A 432 -26.85 -4.87 -0.40
C ASN A 432 -28.00 -5.36 -1.31
N GLU A 433 -28.19 -4.72 -2.47
CA GLU A 433 -29.19 -5.16 -3.46
C GLU A 433 -28.84 -6.53 -4.04
N ALA A 434 -27.56 -6.76 -4.35
CA ALA A 434 -27.06 -8.04 -4.81
C ALA A 434 -27.17 -9.14 -3.74
N GLN A 435 -26.85 -8.85 -2.47
CA GLN A 435 -27.07 -9.78 -1.35
C GLN A 435 -28.55 -10.17 -1.22
N ALA A 436 -29.47 -9.21 -1.35
CA ALA A 436 -30.89 -9.50 -1.28
C ALA A 436 -31.39 -10.41 -2.41
N ILE A 437 -30.68 -10.47 -3.54
CA ILE A 437 -30.94 -11.43 -4.62
C ILE A 437 -30.28 -12.77 -4.28
N ASP A 438 -29.05 -12.77 -3.77
CA ASP A 438 -28.35 -13.98 -3.30
C ASP A 438 -29.20 -14.77 -2.30
N ASP A 439 -29.77 -14.09 -1.31
CA ASP A 439 -30.68 -14.67 -0.32
C ASP A 439 -31.92 -15.31 -0.98
N LYS A 440 -32.44 -14.70 -2.05
CA LYS A 440 -33.59 -15.23 -2.80
C LYS A 440 -33.21 -16.39 -3.69
N MET A 441 -32.01 -16.37 -4.26
CA MET A 441 -31.46 -17.50 -5.01
C MET A 441 -31.24 -18.70 -4.08
N HIS A 442 -30.81 -18.47 -2.84
CA HIS A 442 -30.75 -19.51 -1.81
C HIS A 442 -32.13 -20.11 -1.53
N GLU A 443 -33.15 -19.28 -1.27
CA GLU A 443 -34.52 -19.75 -1.04
C GLU A 443 -35.05 -20.55 -2.24
N LEU A 444 -34.77 -20.09 -3.48
CA LEU A 444 -35.13 -20.81 -4.70
C LEU A 444 -34.43 -22.18 -4.78
N LEU A 445 -33.14 -22.25 -4.44
CA LEU A 445 -32.36 -23.48 -4.41
C LEU A 445 -32.92 -24.48 -3.39
N GLU A 446 -33.27 -24.04 -2.18
CA GLU A 446 -33.90 -24.89 -1.17
C GLU A 446 -35.18 -25.54 -1.69
N LEU A 447 -36.05 -24.76 -2.36
CA LEU A 447 -37.29 -25.28 -2.95
C LEU A 447 -37.04 -26.25 -4.10
N VAL A 448 -36.03 -25.99 -4.94
CA VAL A 448 -35.63 -26.90 -6.02
C VAL A 448 -35.10 -28.22 -5.44
N ASN A 449 -34.37 -28.17 -4.33
CA ASN A 449 -33.84 -29.37 -3.66
C ASN A 449 -34.94 -30.28 -3.08
N GLU A 450 -36.14 -29.74 -2.81
CA GLU A 450 -37.31 -30.54 -2.42
C GLU A 450 -37.91 -31.35 -3.57
N GLU A 451 -37.43 -31.21 -4.82
CA GLU A 451 -37.93 -31.94 -5.99
C GLU A 451 -38.08 -33.43 -5.72
N THR A 452 -37.05 -34.07 -5.16
CA THR A 452 -37.07 -35.53 -4.95
C THR A 452 -38.13 -35.93 -3.94
N ASN A 453 -38.28 -35.15 -2.85
CA ASN A 453 -39.28 -35.40 -1.82
C ASN A 453 -40.70 -35.22 -2.37
N ILE A 454 -40.93 -34.15 -3.13
CA ILE A 454 -42.23 -33.86 -3.74
C ILE A 454 -42.57 -34.93 -4.80
N LYS A 455 -41.67 -35.19 -5.75
CA LYS A 455 -41.92 -36.14 -6.86
C LYS A 455 -42.09 -37.57 -6.39
N ASN A 456 -41.36 -38.01 -5.35
CA ASN A 456 -41.54 -39.36 -4.78
C ASN A 456 -42.77 -39.46 -3.86
N GLY A 457 -43.31 -38.32 -3.41
CA GLY A 457 -44.48 -38.27 -2.57
C GLY A 457 -45.75 -38.78 -3.27
N SER A 458 -46.62 -39.47 -2.52
CA SER A 458 -47.90 -39.95 -3.03
C SER A 458 -48.79 -38.83 -3.57
N ALA A 459 -48.68 -37.62 -3.02
CA ALA A 459 -49.37 -36.42 -3.50
C ALA A 459 -49.05 -36.14 -4.98
N TYR A 460 -47.77 -36.04 -5.34
CA TYR A 460 -47.36 -35.85 -6.74
C TYR A 460 -47.70 -37.06 -7.61
N GLN A 461 -47.53 -38.29 -7.11
CA GLN A 461 -47.87 -39.49 -7.88
C GLN A 461 -49.37 -39.57 -8.23
N ASN A 462 -50.23 -39.11 -7.33
CA ASN A 462 -51.69 -39.15 -7.49
C ASN A 462 -52.30 -37.85 -8.06
N ALA A 463 -51.54 -36.76 -8.14
CA ALA A 463 -52.00 -35.50 -8.71
C ALA A 463 -52.40 -35.63 -10.18
N LYS A 464 -53.27 -34.71 -10.65
CA LYS A 464 -53.68 -34.67 -12.07
C LYS A 464 -52.48 -34.37 -12.96
N ALA A 465 -52.49 -34.92 -14.17
CA ALA A 465 -51.43 -34.66 -15.16
C ALA A 465 -51.19 -33.16 -15.39
N GLU A 466 -52.25 -32.35 -15.45
CA GLU A 466 -52.13 -30.90 -15.60
C GLU A 466 -51.38 -30.22 -14.43
N ASP A 467 -51.65 -30.63 -13.19
CA ASP A 467 -51.00 -30.06 -12.00
C ASP A 467 -49.53 -30.49 -11.93
N LYS A 468 -49.21 -31.75 -12.32
CA LYS A 468 -47.82 -32.22 -12.47
C LYS A 468 -47.06 -31.38 -13.49
N THR A 469 -47.63 -31.19 -14.68
CA THR A 469 -47.01 -30.37 -15.73
C THR A 469 -46.76 -28.93 -15.26
N LYS A 470 -47.69 -28.31 -14.54
CA LYS A 470 -47.49 -26.95 -14.00
C LYS A 470 -46.38 -26.89 -12.96
N TYR A 471 -46.31 -27.88 -12.06
CA TYR A 471 -45.21 -28.00 -11.11
C TYR A 471 -43.86 -28.22 -11.82
N ASP A 472 -43.80 -29.15 -12.76
CA ASP A 472 -42.57 -29.46 -13.51
C ASP A 472 -42.08 -28.26 -14.33
N ASN A 473 -43.00 -27.50 -14.93
CA ASN A 473 -42.66 -26.27 -15.64
C ASN A 473 -42.09 -25.21 -14.68
N ALA A 474 -42.75 -24.95 -13.54
CA ALA A 474 -42.25 -24.00 -12.54
C ALA A 474 -40.88 -24.41 -11.97
N LEU A 475 -40.69 -25.72 -11.76
CA LEU A 475 -39.41 -26.28 -11.30
C LEU A 475 -38.31 -26.12 -12.36
N ASN A 476 -38.63 -26.30 -13.64
CA ASN A 476 -37.67 -26.10 -14.73
C ASN A 476 -37.27 -24.63 -14.87
N GLU A 477 -38.21 -23.67 -14.76
CA GLU A 477 -37.90 -22.24 -14.76
C GLU A 477 -36.98 -21.86 -13.58
N ALA A 478 -37.25 -22.42 -12.39
CA ALA A 478 -36.39 -22.24 -11.21
C ALA A 478 -34.97 -22.79 -11.42
N LYS A 479 -34.84 -23.99 -12.02
CA LYS A 479 -33.55 -24.59 -12.35
C LYS A 479 -32.76 -23.76 -13.35
N ARG A 480 -33.43 -23.23 -14.39
CA ARG A 480 -32.81 -22.34 -15.38
C ARG A 480 -32.21 -21.09 -14.74
N ALA A 481 -32.95 -20.46 -13.81
CA ALA A 481 -32.45 -19.31 -13.05
C ALA A 481 -31.15 -19.63 -12.28
N LEU A 482 -31.11 -20.79 -11.61
CA LEU A 482 -29.95 -21.25 -10.84
C LEU A 482 -28.76 -21.66 -11.73
N GLN A 483 -29.03 -22.17 -12.94
CA GLN A 483 -28.02 -22.70 -13.87
C GLN A 483 -27.47 -21.68 -14.87
N ASN A 484 -27.75 -20.40 -14.66
CA ASN A 484 -27.32 -19.32 -15.58
C ASN A 484 -27.89 -19.46 -17.00
N GLU A 485 -29.13 -19.96 -17.11
CA GLU A 485 -29.84 -20.13 -18.38
C GLU A 485 -30.96 -19.09 -18.54
N THR A 486 -31.44 -18.90 -19.77
CA THR A 486 -32.58 -18.02 -20.04
C THR A 486 -33.85 -18.61 -19.45
N VAL A 487 -34.45 -17.88 -18.51
CA VAL A 487 -35.76 -18.18 -17.92
C VAL A 487 -36.82 -17.74 -18.92
N GLU A 488 -37.68 -18.66 -19.37
CA GLU A 488 -38.63 -18.42 -20.46
C GLU A 488 -39.69 -17.39 -20.08
N GLU A 489 -40.12 -17.38 -18.82
CA GLU A 489 -41.12 -16.43 -18.30
C GLU A 489 -40.69 -14.96 -18.46
N PHE A 490 -39.38 -14.68 -18.35
CA PHE A 490 -38.82 -13.32 -18.42
C PHE A 490 -37.97 -13.07 -19.67
N ASN A 491 -37.68 -14.10 -20.46
CA ASN A 491 -36.79 -14.08 -21.61
C ASN A 491 -35.43 -13.43 -21.34
N LYS A 492 -34.84 -13.73 -20.16
CA LYS A 492 -33.51 -13.25 -19.78
C LYS A 492 -32.83 -14.17 -18.76
N ILE A 493 -31.51 -14.02 -18.64
CA ILE A 493 -30.66 -14.78 -17.71
C ILE A 493 -30.57 -14.09 -16.35
N ASN A 494 -30.36 -12.77 -16.36
CA ASN A 494 -30.18 -11.99 -15.13
C ASN A 494 -31.53 -11.50 -14.58
N LEU A 495 -32.03 -12.20 -13.57
CA LEU A 495 -33.28 -11.88 -12.90
C LEU A 495 -33.08 -10.88 -11.77
N THR A 496 -34.02 -9.95 -11.66
CA THR A 496 -34.15 -9.04 -10.51
C THR A 496 -34.70 -9.80 -9.30
N LYS A 497 -34.56 -9.20 -8.12
CA LYS A 497 -35.14 -9.72 -6.87
C LYS A 497 -36.63 -10.08 -7.01
N THR A 498 -37.41 -9.20 -7.65
CA THR A 498 -38.84 -9.40 -7.85
C THR A 498 -39.14 -10.59 -8.76
N GLU A 499 -38.33 -10.80 -9.80
CA GLU A 499 -38.52 -11.91 -10.72
C GLU A 499 -38.11 -13.24 -10.10
N VAL A 500 -37.04 -13.28 -9.30
CA VAL A 500 -36.71 -14.48 -8.49
C VAL A 500 -37.84 -14.77 -7.50
N GLN A 501 -38.42 -13.75 -6.87
CA GLN A 501 -39.58 -13.92 -5.99
C GLN A 501 -40.80 -14.50 -6.73
N ILE A 502 -41.05 -14.08 -7.98
CA ILE A 502 -42.13 -14.65 -8.79
C ILE A 502 -41.88 -16.15 -9.05
N LEU A 503 -40.65 -16.57 -9.34
CA LEU A 503 -40.32 -17.99 -9.49
C LEU A 503 -40.55 -18.78 -8.20
N ILE A 504 -40.14 -18.22 -7.06
CA ILE A 504 -40.37 -18.80 -5.73
C ILE A 504 -41.88 -18.99 -5.48
N ASP A 505 -42.67 -17.93 -5.69
CA ASP A 505 -44.11 -17.94 -5.45
C ASP A 505 -44.83 -18.91 -6.40
N ASN A 506 -44.43 -18.95 -7.67
CA ASN A 506 -44.95 -19.88 -8.67
C ASN A 506 -44.64 -21.34 -8.28
N LEU A 507 -43.41 -21.63 -7.85
CA LEU A 507 -43.02 -22.99 -7.43
C LEU A 507 -43.77 -23.42 -6.16
N LYS A 508 -43.87 -22.54 -5.15
CA LYS A 508 -44.64 -22.80 -3.92
C LYS A 508 -46.13 -23.05 -4.23
N LEU A 509 -46.76 -22.18 -5.02
CA LEU A 509 -48.17 -22.31 -5.38
C LEU A 509 -48.47 -23.63 -6.10
N ASN A 510 -47.61 -24.02 -7.05
CA ASN A 510 -47.83 -25.28 -7.78
C ASN A 510 -47.50 -26.50 -6.91
N THR A 511 -46.56 -26.38 -5.96
CA THR A 511 -46.32 -27.41 -4.92
C THR A 511 -47.55 -27.60 -4.03
N GLU A 512 -48.17 -26.51 -3.57
CA GLU A 512 -49.40 -26.56 -2.77
C GLU A 512 -50.55 -27.22 -3.54
N LYS A 513 -50.69 -26.95 -4.84
CA LYS A 513 -51.72 -27.59 -5.69
C LYS A 513 -51.49 -29.09 -5.85
N ILE A 514 -50.24 -29.53 -5.96
CA ILE A 514 -49.90 -30.96 -5.97
C ILE A 514 -50.31 -31.63 -4.66
N ILE A 515 -50.22 -30.90 -3.55
CA ILE A 515 -50.54 -31.37 -2.20
C ILE A 515 -52.06 -31.29 -1.89
N ASP A 516 -52.88 -30.66 -2.73
CA ASP A 516 -54.33 -30.52 -2.48
C ASP A 516 -55.09 -31.85 -2.59
N GLU A 517 -55.57 -32.34 -1.44
CA GLU A 517 -56.35 -33.57 -1.31
C GLU A 517 -57.72 -33.56 -1.99
N ASN A 518 -58.25 -32.40 -2.41
CA ASN A 518 -59.52 -32.35 -3.15
C ASN A 518 -59.49 -33.21 -4.43
N ASN A 519 -58.29 -33.47 -4.97
CA ASN A 519 -58.09 -34.27 -6.18
C ASN A 519 -57.68 -35.73 -5.91
N SER A 520 -57.55 -36.13 -4.64
CA SER A 520 -57.13 -37.49 -4.26
C SER A 520 -58.26 -38.50 -4.47
N GLU A 521 -58.00 -39.55 -5.27
CA GLU A 521 -58.94 -40.67 -5.40
C GLU A 521 -59.10 -41.45 -4.09
N VAL A 522 -58.06 -41.48 -3.25
CA VAL A 522 -58.14 -42.05 -1.90
C VAL A 522 -59.13 -41.25 -1.04
N ALA A 523 -59.06 -39.91 -1.07
CA ALA A 523 -59.96 -39.06 -0.31
C ALA A 523 -61.43 -39.23 -0.75
N LYS A 524 -61.69 -39.29 -2.06
CA LYS A 524 -63.03 -39.56 -2.60
C LYS A 524 -63.55 -40.93 -2.15
N LYS A 525 -62.72 -41.98 -2.23
CA LYS A 525 -63.08 -43.33 -1.78
C LYS A 525 -63.38 -43.40 -0.29
N ILE A 526 -62.57 -42.74 0.55
CA ILE A 526 -62.82 -42.65 2.00
C ILE A 526 -64.17 -41.99 2.27
N ILE A 527 -64.52 -40.91 1.56
CA ILE A 527 -65.80 -40.22 1.75
C ILE A 527 -66.99 -41.12 1.40
N GLU A 528 -66.89 -41.89 0.32
CA GLU A 528 -67.93 -42.86 -0.05
C GLU A 528 -68.09 -43.94 1.02
N LEU A 529 -66.98 -44.51 1.50
CA LEU A 529 -66.98 -45.52 2.56
C LEU A 529 -67.52 -44.97 3.89
N VAL A 530 -67.22 -43.73 4.25
CA VAL A 530 -67.74 -43.10 5.48
C VAL A 530 -69.26 -42.95 5.40
N LYS A 531 -69.80 -42.54 4.24
CA LYS A 531 -71.26 -42.49 4.02
C LYS A 531 -71.91 -43.88 4.05
N GLU A 532 -71.22 -44.89 3.54
CA GLU A 532 -71.68 -46.28 3.63
C GLU A 532 -71.68 -46.80 5.07
N TYR A 533 -70.62 -46.50 5.82
CA TYR A 533 -70.48 -46.86 7.22
C TYR A 533 -71.53 -46.17 8.10
N GLU A 534 -71.81 -44.89 7.85
CA GLU A 534 -72.88 -44.13 8.52
C GLU A 534 -74.24 -44.84 8.44
N LYS A 535 -74.54 -45.44 7.28
CA LYS A 535 -75.81 -46.14 7.02
C LYS A 535 -75.82 -47.55 7.59
N SER A 536 -74.74 -48.30 7.41
CA SER A 536 -74.70 -49.74 7.66
C SER A 536 -74.23 -50.13 9.07
N GLY A 537 -73.31 -49.36 9.66
CA GLY A 537 -72.59 -49.76 10.87
C GLY A 537 -71.66 -50.96 10.66
N ASN A 538 -71.32 -51.31 9.42
CA ASN A 538 -70.49 -52.47 9.11
C ASN A 538 -69.03 -52.26 9.55
N ILE A 539 -68.55 -53.12 10.45
CA ILE A 539 -67.19 -53.08 11.02
C ILE A 539 -66.11 -53.23 9.94
N GLU A 540 -66.34 -54.02 8.89
CA GLU A 540 -65.35 -54.23 7.81
C GLU A 540 -65.19 -52.96 6.95
N THR A 541 -66.27 -52.19 6.77
CA THR A 541 -66.21 -50.88 6.11
C THR A 541 -65.37 -49.90 6.93
N LYS A 542 -65.52 -49.87 8.26
CA LYS A 542 -64.65 -49.05 9.15
C LYS A 542 -63.18 -49.44 9.03
N LYS A 543 -62.87 -50.74 9.06
CA LYS A 543 -61.50 -51.23 8.91
C LYS A 543 -60.87 -50.79 7.60
N THR A 544 -61.64 -50.85 6.51
CA THR A 544 -61.19 -50.35 5.19
C THR A 544 -60.91 -48.84 5.21
N ILE A 545 -61.73 -48.06 5.92
CA ILE A 545 -61.48 -46.61 6.13
C ILE A 545 -60.19 -46.40 6.92
N ASP A 546 -59.97 -47.14 8.01
CA ASP A 546 -58.79 -47.05 8.86
C ASP A 546 -57.48 -47.42 8.12
N GLU A 547 -57.54 -48.36 7.17
CA GLU A 547 -56.40 -48.70 6.31
C GLU A 547 -56.10 -47.59 5.29
N LEU A 548 -57.14 -47.00 4.69
CA LEU A 548 -56.99 -45.95 3.68
C LEU A 548 -56.63 -44.58 4.28
N LYS A 549 -57.09 -44.25 5.50
CA LYS A 549 -56.89 -42.91 6.08
C LYS A 549 -55.41 -42.53 6.20
N ASN A 550 -54.53 -43.49 6.46
CA ASN A 550 -53.10 -43.25 6.56
C ASN A 550 -52.44 -42.81 5.23
N GLN A 551 -53.12 -42.99 4.10
CA GLN A 551 -52.67 -42.53 2.79
C GLN A 551 -53.09 -41.09 2.48
N LEU A 552 -53.91 -40.47 3.33
CA LEU A 552 -54.16 -39.02 3.26
C LEU A 552 -52.87 -38.26 3.59
N TYR A 553 -52.66 -37.13 2.95
CA TYR A 553 -51.48 -36.30 3.11
C TYR A 553 -51.59 -35.39 4.34
N LEU A 554 -52.74 -34.74 4.50
CA LEU A 554 -53.03 -33.77 5.55
C LEU A 554 -53.42 -34.50 6.84
N GLU A 555 -52.55 -34.41 7.84
CA GLU A 555 -52.73 -35.02 9.15
C GLU A 555 -54.06 -34.63 9.82
N LYS A 556 -54.52 -33.40 9.61
CA LYS A 556 -55.82 -32.94 10.11
C LYS A 556 -56.99 -33.68 9.47
N ASN A 557 -56.91 -34.02 8.18
CA ASN A 557 -57.98 -34.77 7.52
C ASN A 557 -57.96 -36.23 7.99
N LYS A 558 -56.80 -36.82 8.27
CA LYS A 558 -56.70 -38.15 8.91
C LYS A 558 -57.44 -38.21 10.25
N LYS A 559 -57.13 -37.26 11.14
CA LYS A 559 -57.76 -37.18 12.47
C LYS A 559 -59.25 -36.88 12.37
N ASN A 560 -59.64 -35.99 11.46
CA ASN A 560 -61.06 -35.70 11.25
C ASN A 560 -61.83 -36.93 10.71
N THR A 561 -61.22 -37.73 9.82
CA THR A 561 -61.76 -39.03 9.38
C THR A 561 -61.92 -40.01 10.54
N GLU A 562 -60.94 -40.09 11.44
CA GLU A 562 -61.03 -40.93 12.63
C GLU A 562 -62.19 -40.53 13.53
N TYR A 563 -62.28 -39.24 13.91
CA TYR A 563 -63.34 -38.76 14.78
C TYR A 563 -64.74 -38.91 14.18
N ILE A 564 -64.93 -38.67 12.87
CA ILE A 564 -66.24 -38.88 12.25
C ILE A 564 -66.61 -40.37 12.24
N THR A 565 -65.65 -41.28 12.04
CA THR A 565 -65.92 -42.72 12.12
C THR A 565 -66.25 -43.19 13.53
N ASP A 566 -65.62 -42.61 14.55
CA ASP A 566 -65.93 -42.91 15.95
C ASP A 566 -67.31 -42.38 16.34
N LEU A 567 -67.71 -41.20 15.86
CA LEU A 567 -69.06 -40.67 16.03
C LEU A 567 -70.13 -41.55 15.35
N ILE A 568 -69.84 -42.08 14.16
CA ILE A 568 -70.72 -43.05 13.49
C ILE A 568 -70.88 -44.30 14.36
N GLN A 569 -69.76 -44.82 14.89
CA GLN A 569 -69.77 -46.00 15.75
C GLN A 569 -70.62 -45.76 17.01
N SER A 570 -70.41 -44.61 17.67
CA SER A 570 -71.17 -44.19 18.84
C SER A 570 -72.67 -44.06 18.54
N LYS A 571 -73.08 -43.49 17.40
CA LYS A 571 -74.50 -43.46 16.99
C LYS A 571 -75.11 -44.85 16.88
N HIS A 572 -74.42 -45.80 16.26
CA HIS A 572 -74.95 -47.16 16.12
C HIS A 572 -75.06 -47.86 17.47
N LEU A 573 -74.10 -47.62 18.37
CA LEU A 573 -74.17 -48.09 19.76
C LEU A 573 -75.33 -47.43 20.53
N LEU A 574 -75.49 -46.11 20.44
CA LEU A 574 -76.63 -45.37 20.98
C LEU A 574 -77.95 -45.92 20.49
N LYS A 575 -78.05 -46.23 19.20
CA LYS A 575 -79.26 -46.81 18.61
C LYS A 575 -79.56 -48.16 19.23
N TRP A 576 -78.56 -49.03 19.30
CA TRP A 576 -78.72 -50.35 19.90
C TRP A 576 -79.13 -50.25 21.38
N LEU A 577 -78.46 -49.40 22.16
CA LEU A 577 -78.77 -49.15 23.58
C LEU A 577 -80.18 -48.59 23.77
N LEU A 578 -80.60 -47.63 22.93
CA LEU A 578 -81.94 -47.06 22.98
C LEU A 578 -83.02 -48.10 22.64
N ASP A 579 -82.77 -48.96 21.63
CA ASP A 579 -83.67 -50.05 21.27
C ASP A 579 -83.78 -51.08 22.43
N GLN A 580 -82.67 -51.39 23.13
CA GLN A 580 -82.71 -52.23 24.33
C GLN A 580 -83.48 -51.56 25.48
N TYR A 581 -83.21 -50.28 25.74
CA TYR A 581 -83.84 -49.53 26.82
C TYR A 581 -85.35 -49.40 26.63
N THR A 582 -85.79 -49.05 25.42
CA THR A 582 -87.21 -48.81 25.13
C THR A 582 -88.07 -50.08 25.21
N THR A 583 -87.48 -51.27 25.08
CA THR A 583 -88.19 -52.55 25.13
C THR A 583 -88.38 -53.13 26.53
N ILE A 584 -87.84 -52.48 27.56
CA ILE A 584 -87.96 -52.89 28.97
C ILE A 584 -89.43 -52.91 29.40
N GLN A 585 -89.85 -54.01 30.04
CA GLN A 585 -91.20 -54.14 30.63
C GLN A 585 -91.17 -54.24 32.16
N ASN A 586 -90.05 -54.68 32.75
CA ASN A 586 -89.87 -54.81 34.19
C ASN A 586 -88.95 -53.71 34.72
N LEU A 587 -89.54 -52.71 35.37
CA LEU A 587 -88.85 -51.53 35.90
C LEU A 587 -87.98 -51.81 37.14
N GLN A 588 -88.17 -52.95 37.81
CA GLN A 588 -87.49 -53.28 39.07
C GLN A 588 -86.29 -54.23 38.85
N SER A 589 -85.94 -54.55 37.60
CA SER A 589 -84.81 -55.43 37.29
C SER A 589 -83.48 -54.67 37.36
N SER A 590 -82.41 -55.34 37.81
CA SER A 590 -81.05 -54.77 37.71
C SER A 590 -80.68 -54.42 36.26
N ASN A 591 -81.18 -55.20 35.30
CA ASN A 591 -80.95 -55.01 33.87
C ASN A 591 -81.59 -53.72 33.33
N SER A 592 -82.72 -53.27 33.90
CA SER A 592 -83.36 -52.02 33.46
C SER A 592 -82.61 -50.77 33.90
N THR A 593 -81.98 -50.79 35.07
CA THR A 593 -81.11 -49.69 35.54
C THR A 593 -79.83 -49.64 34.70
N LEU A 594 -79.17 -50.79 34.48
CA LEU A 594 -77.96 -50.87 33.67
C LEU A 594 -78.18 -50.40 32.23
N ALA A 595 -79.26 -50.81 31.57
CA ALA A 595 -79.56 -50.36 30.21
C ALA A 595 -79.75 -48.83 30.10
N LYS A 596 -80.29 -48.20 31.14
CA LYS A 596 -80.42 -46.74 31.21
C LYS A 596 -79.06 -46.07 31.40
N ASP A 597 -78.26 -46.58 32.34
CA ASP A 597 -76.94 -46.03 32.67
C ASP A 597 -75.99 -46.15 31.49
N ASP A 598 -75.98 -47.29 30.79
CA ASP A 598 -75.18 -47.51 29.57
C ASP A 598 -75.57 -46.51 28.47
N LEU A 599 -76.87 -46.28 28.25
CA LEU A 599 -77.36 -45.29 27.30
C LEU A 599 -76.93 -43.86 27.66
N ILE A 600 -77.00 -43.48 28.94
CA ILE A 600 -76.57 -42.16 29.42
C ILE A 600 -75.05 -41.99 29.30
N ASN A 601 -74.28 -43.04 29.64
CA ASN A 601 -72.83 -43.04 29.52
C ASN A 601 -72.40 -42.89 28.07
N GLU A 602 -73.07 -43.59 27.15
CA GLU A 602 -72.79 -43.45 25.72
C GLU A 602 -73.18 -42.07 25.18
N LEU A 603 -74.29 -41.47 25.65
CA LEU A 603 -74.65 -40.09 25.30
C LEU A 603 -73.59 -39.09 25.77
N LYS A 604 -72.98 -39.33 26.93
CA LYS A 604 -71.86 -38.53 27.43
C LYS A 604 -70.61 -38.74 26.57
N HIS A 605 -70.25 -39.99 26.27
CA HIS A 605 -69.11 -40.32 25.41
C HIS A 605 -69.24 -39.68 24.02
N TYR A 606 -70.45 -39.72 23.44
CA TYR A 606 -70.74 -39.04 22.18
C TYR A 606 -70.41 -37.54 22.25
N ASN A 607 -70.79 -36.84 23.32
CA ASN A 607 -70.49 -35.41 23.47
C ASN A 607 -68.97 -35.14 23.57
N GLU A 608 -68.20 -36.04 24.17
CA GLU A 608 -66.74 -35.96 24.20
C GLU A 608 -66.15 -36.11 22.78
N LEU A 609 -66.66 -37.06 21.99
CA LEU A 609 -66.26 -37.23 20.58
C LEU A 609 -66.64 -36.03 19.71
N VAL A 610 -67.81 -35.41 19.95
CA VAL A 610 -68.22 -34.17 19.25
C VAL A 610 -67.22 -33.06 19.50
N GLN A 611 -66.72 -32.92 20.73
CA GLN A 611 -65.71 -31.93 21.07
C GLN A 611 -64.42 -32.19 20.28
N LEU A 612 -63.91 -33.43 20.27
CA LEU A 612 -62.72 -33.79 19.52
C LEU A 612 -62.85 -33.53 18.01
N TYR A 613 -64.03 -33.84 17.43
CA TYR A 613 -64.33 -33.55 16.03
C TYR A 613 -64.32 -32.06 15.72
N ASN A 614 -64.96 -31.24 16.57
CA ASN A 614 -65.03 -29.79 16.39
C ASN A 614 -63.66 -29.12 16.59
N ASP A 615 -62.84 -29.63 17.49
CA ASP A 615 -61.48 -29.13 17.76
C ASP A 615 -60.48 -29.52 16.65
N ASN A 616 -60.85 -30.44 15.76
CA ASN A 616 -60.02 -30.90 14.66
C ASN A 616 -60.71 -30.77 13.29
N PRO A 617 -61.03 -29.55 12.84
CA PRO A 617 -61.75 -29.36 11.60
C PRO A 617 -60.91 -29.83 10.40
N ALA A 618 -61.54 -30.55 9.47
CA ALA A 618 -60.95 -30.82 8.17
C ALA A 618 -60.58 -29.51 7.46
N ILE A 619 -59.50 -29.55 6.69
CA ILE A 619 -59.01 -28.41 5.90
C ILE A 619 -59.43 -28.53 4.44
N SER A 620 -59.48 -29.76 3.92
CA SER A 620 -59.85 -29.96 2.52
C SER A 620 -61.37 -29.83 2.35
N SER A 621 -61.77 -29.06 1.35
CA SER A 621 -63.18 -28.72 1.09
C SER A 621 -64.05 -29.96 0.87
N ILE A 622 -63.48 -31.03 0.31
CA ILE A 622 -64.19 -32.28 0.07
C ILE A 622 -64.57 -32.97 1.39
N PHE A 623 -63.69 -32.98 2.39
CA PHE A 623 -63.99 -33.55 3.71
C PHE A 623 -64.96 -32.66 4.50
N ILE A 624 -64.73 -31.34 4.53
CA ILE A 624 -65.60 -30.38 5.24
C ILE A 624 -67.06 -30.56 4.82
N ASN A 625 -67.32 -30.57 3.51
CA ASN A 625 -68.68 -30.59 2.99
C ASN A 625 -69.38 -31.93 3.24
N ASN A 626 -68.65 -33.04 3.12
CA ASN A 626 -69.25 -34.38 3.27
C ASN A 626 -69.39 -34.78 4.73
N TYR A 627 -68.39 -34.57 5.57
CA TYR A 627 -68.45 -34.95 6.98
C TYR A 627 -69.39 -34.06 7.78
N ARG A 628 -69.58 -32.79 7.40
CA ARG A 628 -70.63 -31.95 8.00
C ARG A 628 -72.03 -32.54 7.81
N GLN A 629 -72.32 -33.11 6.64
CA GLN A 629 -73.62 -33.75 6.39
C GLN A 629 -73.79 -35.01 7.24
N VAL A 630 -72.75 -35.85 7.27
CA VAL A 630 -72.70 -37.07 8.09
C VAL A 630 -72.89 -36.71 9.57
N PHE A 631 -72.12 -35.75 10.07
CA PHE A 631 -72.22 -35.26 11.45
C PHE A 631 -73.63 -34.78 11.79
N ALA A 632 -74.24 -33.95 10.94
CA ALA A 632 -75.59 -33.44 11.18
C ALA A 632 -76.63 -34.57 11.29
N ASN A 633 -76.52 -35.61 10.45
CA ASN A 633 -77.41 -36.77 10.51
C ASN A 633 -77.25 -37.57 11.80
N ILE A 634 -76.01 -37.75 12.25
CA ILE A 634 -75.67 -38.49 13.48
C ILE A 634 -76.15 -37.70 14.72
N ASP A 635 -75.92 -36.39 14.73
CA ASP A 635 -76.30 -35.53 15.84
C ASP A 635 -77.82 -35.45 16.02
N LEU A 636 -78.57 -35.42 14.91
CA LEU A 636 -80.04 -35.51 14.96
C LEU A 636 -80.51 -36.80 15.67
N PHE A 637 -79.87 -37.95 15.40
CA PHE A 637 -80.23 -39.20 16.09
C PHE A 637 -79.91 -39.14 17.58
N LYS A 638 -78.76 -38.56 17.95
CA LYS A 638 -78.39 -38.37 19.35
C LYS A 638 -79.41 -37.46 20.07
N GLN A 639 -79.83 -36.35 19.46
CA GLN A 639 -80.87 -35.49 20.03
C GLN A 639 -82.18 -36.26 20.26
N TYR A 640 -82.59 -37.09 19.29
CA TYR A 640 -83.74 -37.97 19.46
C TYR A 640 -83.60 -38.91 20.68
N ALA A 641 -82.44 -39.55 20.84
CA ALA A 641 -82.17 -40.43 21.98
C ALA A 641 -82.22 -39.67 23.33
N GLU A 642 -81.65 -38.46 23.42
CA GLU A 642 -81.73 -37.63 24.62
C GLU A 642 -83.16 -37.25 24.99
N ILE A 643 -83.96 -36.85 24.00
CA ILE A 643 -85.37 -36.50 24.22
C ILE A 643 -86.14 -37.73 24.67
N LYS A 644 -85.86 -38.91 24.11
CA LYS A 644 -86.47 -40.17 24.54
C LYS A 644 -86.16 -40.48 26.01
N VAL A 645 -84.91 -40.37 26.44
CA VAL A 645 -84.53 -40.57 27.85
C VAL A 645 -85.24 -39.56 28.76
N LYS A 646 -85.23 -38.27 28.39
CA LYS A 646 -85.94 -37.22 29.14
C LYS A 646 -87.44 -37.47 29.20
N PHE A 647 -88.05 -37.94 28.11
CA PHE A 647 -89.47 -38.26 28.05
C PHE A 647 -89.82 -39.33 29.08
N THR A 648 -89.06 -40.44 29.09
CA THR A 648 -89.24 -41.52 30.04
C THR A 648 -89.03 -41.05 31.49
N ASP A 649 -88.05 -40.18 31.76
CA ASP A 649 -87.80 -39.63 33.10
C ASP A 649 -88.90 -38.68 33.57
N ASN A 650 -89.37 -37.79 32.69
CA ASN A 650 -90.51 -36.91 32.99
C ASN A 650 -91.80 -37.71 33.16
N LEU A 651 -91.94 -38.84 32.45
CA LEU A 651 -93.05 -39.76 32.61
C LEU A 651 -93.05 -40.41 33.99
N LEU A 652 -91.89 -40.91 34.42
CA LEU A 652 -91.69 -41.49 35.76
C LEU A 652 -92.00 -40.48 36.87
N ASN A 653 -91.56 -39.24 36.70
CA ASN A 653 -91.77 -38.15 37.66
C ASN A 653 -93.15 -37.46 37.54
N SER A 654 -94.00 -37.90 36.60
CA SER A 654 -95.31 -37.29 36.32
C SER A 654 -95.27 -35.78 36.02
N ASN A 655 -94.19 -35.28 35.40
CA ASN A 655 -94.02 -33.88 35.06
C ASN A 655 -94.72 -33.52 33.74
N LYS A 656 -95.96 -33.04 33.83
CA LYS A 656 -96.85 -32.84 32.67
C LYS A 656 -96.38 -31.77 31.69
N ASP A 657 -95.78 -30.69 32.19
CA ASP A 657 -95.37 -29.56 31.37
C ASP A 657 -94.17 -29.97 30.50
N GLU A 658 -93.16 -30.59 31.11
CA GLU A 658 -91.98 -31.10 30.40
C GLU A 658 -92.33 -32.28 29.47
N LEU A 659 -93.30 -33.13 29.82
CA LEU A 659 -93.78 -34.18 28.91
C LEU A 659 -94.40 -33.61 27.63
N THR A 660 -95.15 -32.51 27.74
CA THR A 660 -95.75 -31.83 26.59
C THR A 660 -94.66 -31.30 25.67
N GLN A 661 -93.65 -30.64 26.23
CA GLN A 661 -92.49 -30.15 25.48
C GLN A 661 -91.70 -31.30 24.81
N ASN A 662 -91.47 -32.41 25.52
CA ASN A 662 -90.76 -33.55 24.95
C ASN A 662 -91.54 -34.19 23.78
N ILE A 663 -92.88 -34.24 23.85
CA ILE A 663 -93.72 -34.75 22.75
C ILE A 663 -93.64 -33.83 21.53
N GLU A 664 -93.67 -32.51 21.73
CA GLU A 664 -93.46 -31.54 20.65
C GLU A 664 -92.07 -31.70 20.02
N GLN A 665 -91.03 -31.89 20.83
CA GLN A 665 -89.68 -32.13 20.34
C GLN A 665 -89.58 -33.45 19.55
N LEU A 666 -90.20 -34.54 20.02
CA LEU A 666 -90.25 -35.82 19.31
C LEU A 666 -90.99 -35.72 17.96
N SER A 667 -91.92 -34.77 17.82
CA SER A 667 -92.60 -34.53 16.54
C SER A 667 -91.67 -34.07 15.43
N ASN A 668 -90.61 -33.34 15.78
CA ASN A 668 -89.58 -32.91 14.84
C ASN A 668 -88.80 -34.10 14.25
N PHE A 669 -88.81 -35.25 14.94
CA PHE A 669 -88.20 -36.52 14.50
C PHE A 669 -89.20 -37.49 13.86
N LYS A 670 -90.45 -37.04 13.62
CA LYS A 670 -91.54 -37.84 13.03
C LYS A 670 -91.93 -39.09 13.84
N ASP A 671 -91.63 -39.11 15.14
CA ASP A 671 -92.08 -40.18 16.03
C ASP A 671 -93.54 -39.95 16.48
N ASN A 672 -94.47 -40.23 15.56
CA ASN A 672 -95.90 -39.93 15.71
C ASN A 672 -96.60 -40.78 16.80
N ARG A 673 -95.93 -41.81 17.32
CA ARG A 673 -96.46 -42.72 18.35
C ARG A 673 -96.90 -41.97 19.61
N TYR A 674 -96.15 -40.93 19.99
CA TYR A 674 -96.42 -40.15 21.21
C TYR A 674 -97.40 -39.00 20.98
N ILE A 675 -97.35 -38.37 19.81
CA ILE A 675 -98.23 -37.26 19.44
C ILE A 675 -99.69 -37.74 19.40
N GLN A 676 -99.94 -38.86 18.71
CA GLN A 676 -101.30 -39.42 18.56
C GLN A 676 -101.90 -39.83 19.91
N ASN A 677 -101.05 -40.13 20.89
CA ASN A 677 -101.44 -40.61 22.20
C ASN A 677 -101.28 -39.57 23.32
N GLN A 678 -100.85 -38.34 23.00
CA GLN A 678 -100.51 -37.30 23.98
C GLN A 678 -101.65 -37.02 24.96
N ALA A 679 -102.85 -36.72 24.43
CA ALA A 679 -104.02 -36.45 25.27
C ALA A 679 -104.37 -37.63 26.17
N THR A 680 -104.20 -38.86 25.68
CA THR A 680 -104.41 -40.08 26.46
C THR A 680 -103.37 -40.18 27.57
N ILE A 681 -102.06 -40.13 27.25
CA ILE A 681 -100.95 -40.23 28.22
C ILE A 681 -101.09 -39.17 29.32
N LEU A 682 -101.26 -37.90 28.95
CA LEU A 682 -101.39 -36.81 29.93
C LEU A 682 -102.63 -36.96 30.81
N SER A 683 -103.74 -37.47 30.25
CA SER A 683 -104.95 -37.73 31.03
C SER A 683 -104.78 -38.83 32.07
N LEU A 684 -103.91 -39.82 31.82
CA LEU A 684 -103.61 -40.93 32.73
C LEU A 684 -102.70 -40.53 33.90
N LEU A 685 -102.09 -39.35 33.84
CA LEU A 685 -101.21 -38.82 34.90
C LEU A 685 -101.94 -37.94 35.94
N LYS A 686 -103.28 -37.87 35.90
CA LYS A 686 -104.09 -37.13 36.89
C LYS A 686 -104.01 -37.75 38.30
N ASP A 687 -104.32 -36.96 39.32
CA ASP A 687 -104.16 -37.37 40.73
C ASP A 687 -105.23 -38.37 41.19
N LYS A 688 -106.44 -38.26 40.61
CA LYS A 688 -107.54 -39.20 40.82
C LYS A 688 -107.84 -39.95 39.52
N LEU A 689 -107.77 -41.28 39.59
CA LEU A 689 -107.99 -42.18 38.46
C LEU A 689 -109.18 -43.10 38.74
N THR A 690 -109.88 -43.51 37.69
CA THR A 690 -110.98 -44.48 37.70
C THR A 690 -110.59 -45.72 36.89
N ASN A 691 -111.37 -46.79 37.06
CA ASN A 691 -111.21 -48.03 36.28
C ASN A 691 -111.35 -47.80 34.76
N ASN A 692 -112.09 -46.76 34.33
CA ASN A 692 -112.24 -46.41 32.92
C ASN A 692 -110.95 -45.78 32.34
N GLU A 693 -110.16 -45.04 33.14
CA GLU A 693 -108.82 -44.61 32.72
C GLU A 693 -107.88 -45.80 32.53
N TYR A 694 -107.97 -46.85 33.36
CA TYR A 694 -107.10 -48.02 33.20
C TYR A 694 -107.37 -48.79 31.90
N LEU A 695 -108.63 -48.83 31.44
CA LEU A 695 -108.98 -49.36 30.11
C LEU A 695 -108.40 -48.53 28.97
N LYS A 696 -108.24 -47.20 29.14
CA LYS A 696 -107.56 -46.34 28.16
C LYS A 696 -106.06 -46.63 28.12
N LEU A 697 -105.42 -46.90 29.26
CA LEU A 697 -104.02 -47.35 29.31
C LEU A 697 -103.81 -48.62 28.49
N LEU A 698 -104.65 -49.66 28.64
CA LEU A 698 -104.48 -50.92 27.91
C LEU A 698 -104.49 -50.75 26.38
N LYS A 699 -105.17 -49.72 25.85
CA LYS A 699 -105.14 -49.39 24.42
C LYS A 699 -103.77 -48.86 23.96
N LEU A 700 -102.98 -48.30 24.87
CA LEU A 700 -101.63 -47.78 24.59
C LEU A 700 -100.55 -48.86 24.52
N LYS A 701 -100.81 -50.09 25.00
CA LYS A 701 -99.79 -51.15 25.18
C LYS A 701 -98.91 -51.42 23.95
N ASN A 702 -99.47 -51.28 22.75
CA ASN A 702 -98.77 -51.49 21.48
C ASN A 702 -98.61 -50.20 20.67
N GLN A 703 -98.92 -49.04 21.25
CA GLN A 703 -98.92 -47.74 20.57
C GLN A 703 -97.81 -46.80 21.07
N ILE A 704 -97.20 -47.12 22.22
CA ILE A 704 -96.03 -46.44 22.78
C ILE A 704 -94.94 -47.47 23.09
N ASP A 705 -93.73 -47.02 23.43
CA ASP A 705 -92.63 -47.92 23.77
C ASP A 705 -92.97 -48.74 25.04
N PRO A 706 -92.56 -50.02 25.10
CA PRO A 706 -92.82 -50.88 26.25
C PRO A 706 -92.42 -50.27 27.60
N ILE A 707 -91.29 -49.57 27.67
CA ILE A 707 -90.83 -48.91 28.90
C ILE A 707 -91.78 -47.81 29.35
N ASP A 708 -92.26 -46.99 28.43
CA ASP A 708 -93.15 -45.88 28.71
C ASP A 708 -94.52 -46.42 29.16
N PHE A 709 -95.01 -47.51 28.53
CA PHE A 709 -96.21 -48.22 28.99
C PHE A 709 -96.03 -48.81 30.39
N ALA A 710 -94.90 -49.46 30.66
CA ALA A 710 -94.61 -50.06 31.96
C ALA A 710 -94.63 -49.01 33.08
N ILE A 711 -94.06 -47.81 32.82
CA ILE A 711 -94.06 -46.69 33.76
C ILE A 711 -95.48 -46.20 34.04
N VAL A 712 -96.28 -45.92 33.01
CA VAL A 712 -97.66 -45.47 33.23
C VAL A 712 -98.48 -46.54 33.96
N ASN A 713 -98.31 -47.82 33.61
CA ASN A 713 -98.97 -48.92 34.31
C ASN A 713 -98.59 -48.98 35.79
N HIS A 714 -97.30 -48.86 36.12
CA HIS A 714 -96.83 -48.85 37.50
C HIS A 714 -97.39 -47.65 38.30
N LEU A 715 -97.33 -46.44 37.72
CA LEU A 715 -97.90 -45.23 38.33
C LEU A 715 -99.41 -45.36 38.60
N MET A 716 -100.16 -45.94 37.65
CA MET A 716 -101.60 -46.18 37.81
C MET A 716 -101.92 -47.23 38.87
N GLN A 717 -101.17 -48.34 38.91
CA GLN A 717 -101.33 -49.39 39.92
C GLN A 717 -101.11 -48.82 41.34
N ASN A 718 -100.08 -48.00 41.52
CA ASN A 718 -99.80 -47.31 42.78
C ASN A 718 -100.93 -46.36 43.20
N LYS A 719 -101.45 -45.54 42.26
CA LYS A 719 -102.55 -44.58 42.54
C LYS A 719 -103.91 -45.23 42.82
N LEU A 720 -104.20 -46.37 42.21
CA LEU A 720 -105.44 -47.13 42.42
C LEU A 720 -105.38 -48.06 43.65
N GLY A 721 -104.24 -48.16 44.32
CA GLY A 721 -104.05 -49.03 45.48
C GLY A 721 -104.14 -50.53 45.16
N VAL A 722 -103.84 -50.91 43.90
CA VAL A 722 -103.93 -52.30 43.45
C VAL A 722 -102.64 -53.02 43.81
N ASN A 723 -102.69 -53.85 44.85
CA ASN A 723 -101.57 -54.71 45.25
C ASN A 723 -101.34 -55.79 44.18
N GLU A 724 -100.09 -55.98 43.71
CA GLU A 724 -99.72 -56.90 42.59
C GLU A 724 -100.30 -58.32 42.75
N LYS A 725 -100.49 -58.79 43.98
CA LYS A 725 -101.05 -60.11 44.28
C LYS A 725 -102.53 -60.30 43.96
N LEU A 726 -103.27 -59.23 43.63
CA LEU A 726 -104.70 -59.29 43.28
C LEU A 726 -104.98 -59.15 41.77
N SER A 727 -103.93 -58.97 40.96
CA SER A 727 -104.07 -58.50 39.58
C SER A 727 -104.79 -59.52 38.66
N ASN A 728 -104.43 -60.80 38.71
CA ASN A 728 -105.01 -61.80 37.78
C ASN A 728 -106.52 -62.06 37.97
N TRP A 729 -107.06 -61.90 39.19
CA TRP A 729 -108.50 -62.08 39.45
C TRP A 729 -109.33 -60.85 39.08
N TRP A 730 -108.78 -59.65 39.27
CA TRP A 730 -109.42 -58.41 38.85
C TRP A 730 -109.48 -58.27 37.31
N TYR A 731 -108.47 -58.74 36.59
CA TYR A 731 -108.46 -58.72 35.12
C TYR A 731 -109.49 -59.68 34.48
N ALA A 732 -109.79 -60.81 35.13
CA ALA A 732 -110.85 -61.72 34.68
C ALA A 732 -112.27 -61.16 34.90
N LEU A 733 -112.47 -60.37 35.96
CA LEU A 733 -113.77 -59.78 36.32
C LEU A 733 -114.19 -58.59 35.44
N LEU A 734 -113.23 -57.87 34.84
CA LEU A 734 -113.52 -56.75 33.92
C LEU A 734 -113.68 -57.18 32.45
N GLY A 735 -113.30 -58.42 32.10
CA GLY A 735 -113.47 -59.00 30.75
C GLY A 735 -114.88 -59.54 30.45
N LEU A 736 -115.75 -59.67 31.46
CA LEU A 736 -117.13 -60.14 31.31
C LEU A 736 -118.10 -58.95 31.39
N GLY A 737 -118.55 -58.47 30.23
CA GLY A 737 -119.46 -57.35 30.11
C GLY A 737 -120.83 -57.53 30.80
N ILE A 738 -121.44 -56.39 31.12
CA ILE A 738 -122.86 -56.03 31.41
C ILE A 738 -123.64 -56.85 32.47
N VAL A 739 -123.26 -58.07 32.86
CA VAL A 739 -124.03 -58.89 33.83
C VAL A 739 -123.49 -58.80 35.27
N GLY A 740 -122.27 -58.29 35.48
CA GLY A 740 -121.66 -58.11 36.81
C GLY A 740 -122.22 -56.96 37.66
N THR A 741 -123.05 -56.09 37.08
CA THR A 741 -123.63 -54.90 37.74
C THR A 741 -124.71 -55.26 38.78
N ILE A 742 -125.32 -56.45 38.71
CA ILE A 742 -126.40 -56.86 39.62
C ILE A 742 -125.86 -57.50 40.92
N ALA A 743 -124.69 -58.14 40.89
CA ALA A 743 -124.10 -58.77 42.09
C ALA A 743 -123.39 -57.77 43.03
N LEU A 744 -122.79 -56.69 42.50
CA LEU A 744 -122.20 -55.62 43.33
C LEU A 744 -123.24 -54.74 44.04
N SER A 745 -124.45 -54.65 43.49
CA SER A 745 -125.57 -53.91 44.09
C SER A 745 -126.05 -54.53 45.41
N ILE A 746 -125.92 -55.85 45.57
CA ILE A 746 -126.33 -56.60 46.77
C ILE A 746 -125.25 -56.56 47.88
N ILE A 747 -123.98 -56.39 47.52
CA ILE A 747 -122.87 -56.32 48.48
C ILE A 747 -122.66 -54.89 49.01
N ILE A 748 -123.02 -53.85 48.25
CA ILE A 748 -122.96 -52.44 48.71
C ILE A 748 -124.20 -52.06 49.54
N ALA A 749 -125.36 -52.69 49.34
CA ALA A 749 -126.54 -52.51 50.21
C ALA A 749 -126.37 -53.08 51.64
N LYS A 750 -125.31 -53.85 51.92
CA LYS A 750 -125.07 -54.48 53.24
C LYS A 750 -123.92 -53.85 54.05
N ARG A 751 -123.29 -52.76 53.58
CA ARG A 751 -122.14 -52.13 54.26
C ARG A 751 -122.31 -50.66 54.68
N ASN A 752 -123.49 -50.05 54.47
CA ASN A 752 -123.86 -48.74 55.04
C ASN A 752 -125.00 -48.79 56.08
N LYS A 753 -125.09 -49.88 56.84
CA LYS A 753 -125.62 -49.88 58.21
C LYS A 753 -124.58 -50.43 59.18
N LYS A 754 -123.49 -49.68 59.35
CA LYS A 754 -122.89 -49.26 60.63
C LYS A 754 -121.65 -48.42 60.35
#